data_AF-A0A2T0YHQ4-F1
#
_entry.id   AF-A0A2T0YHQ4-F1
#
_cell.length_a   1.000
_cell.length_b   1.000
_cell.length_c   1.000
_cell.angle_alpha   90.00
_cell.angle_beta   90.00
_cell.angle_gamma   90.00
#
_symmetry.space_group_name_H-M   'P 1'
#
loop_
_entity.id
_entity.type
_entity.pdbx_description
1 polymer ?
#
loop_
_entity_poly.entity_id
_entity_poly.type
_entity_poly.pdbx_seq_one_letter_code
_entity_poly.pdbx_strand_id
1 'polypeptide(L)'
;MFTGIVTGLGEVLARRFDPAKGVERLSFSAPGHTAGLGLGGSIAVNGVCVSAVAIEDDQISVELIQETLSRTTLGQLQVGDPLNLERCLPSGARLDGHVVQGHVDGLAQLILADPQDGRHRFLISQDLAPYIAEKGSIAINGVSLTVSAVSAPGSSDPFFEVGLIPTTLADTTLGSTGIGAQVNVEVDVLAKYARRMLQFDQHLADADASVPDTAAERQPEAVPAIPQPETPAPVLDRIDVALNELAAGRPVIVVDDADRENEGDIIFPAAMATPELMALTIRYTSGVLCVPMTPERAEHLGLPPMVTENEDPKGTAYTISCDATSGVSTGISAADRAKTANVLADPASTAADLSRPGHLFPLIADPSGVLGRDGHTEAAVDLCRLAGLPEVGVIAELTHDDGRMMRLPALREFADEHQYALISIADLIVYRGGTPRPGTAMDAVAASWEAPHDEISKLVTPGPVVTLPTDHGVFAAQVWTEHATGHEHMLISALSQAPGEGRESADRPLIRMHSECVTGDVLGSRRCDCGTQLASALESIQRDGGHLLYLRGHEGRGIGLANKMRAYKLQEQGADTVEANEMLGLAAELRDFSGAAAILYASGIRKLMLMTNNPLKVQTLRDAGLDVELVPSTGVVHETNRRYLETKRDRMNHTLDHLQLHEQ
;
A
#
# COMPACT_ATOMS: atom_id res chain seq x y z
N MET A 1 -3.54 20.93 -4.52
CA MET A 1 -3.99 20.66 -3.15
C MET A 1 -3.30 21.66 -2.23
N PHE A 2 -4.01 22.08 -1.20
CA PHE A 2 -3.61 23.06 -0.21
C PHE A 2 -3.77 22.43 1.18
N THR A 3 -3.29 23.13 2.19
CA THR A 3 -3.30 22.69 3.59
C THR A 3 -4.20 23.55 4.46
N GLY A 4 -4.59 24.71 3.94
CA GLY A 4 -5.27 25.76 4.68
C GLY A 4 -4.37 26.53 5.64
N ILE A 5 -3.05 26.37 5.53
CA ILE A 5 -2.10 27.23 6.22
C ILE A 5 -1.82 28.43 5.33
N VAL A 6 -2.37 29.58 5.71
CA VAL A 6 -2.17 30.83 4.98
C VAL A 6 -0.71 31.25 5.12
N THR A 7 -0.01 31.36 3.99
CA THR A 7 1.43 31.69 3.95
C THR A 7 1.69 33.15 3.62
N GLY A 8 0.64 33.92 3.29
CA GLY A 8 0.75 35.36 3.14
C GLY A 8 -0.57 36.06 2.92
N LEU A 9 -0.51 37.39 3.02
CA LEU A 9 -1.61 38.29 2.75
C LEU A 9 -1.38 39.04 1.44
N GLY A 10 -2.45 39.19 0.68
CA GLY A 10 -2.52 39.99 -0.54
C GLY A 10 -3.61 41.05 -0.46
N GLU A 11 -3.74 41.82 -1.53
CA GLU A 11 -4.74 42.88 -1.68
C GLU A 11 -5.25 42.91 -3.12
N VAL A 12 -6.55 43.11 -3.31
CA VAL A 12 -7.13 43.28 -4.63
C VAL A 12 -6.68 44.60 -5.25
N LEU A 13 -6.01 44.52 -6.41
CA LEU A 13 -5.49 45.69 -7.13
C LEU A 13 -6.44 46.14 -8.24
N ALA A 14 -7.07 45.20 -8.93
CA ALA A 14 -7.99 45.51 -10.03
C ALA A 14 -8.99 44.37 -10.30
N ARG A 15 -10.20 44.74 -10.74
CA ARG A 15 -11.22 43.84 -11.28
C ARG A 15 -11.69 44.38 -12.63
N ARG A 16 -11.73 43.53 -13.66
CA ARG A 16 -12.19 43.92 -15.00
C ARG A 16 -12.97 42.78 -15.65
N PHE A 17 -14.22 43.03 -16.02
CA PHE A 17 -14.99 42.07 -16.79
C PHE A 17 -14.54 42.05 -18.26
N ASP A 18 -14.26 40.86 -18.80
CA ASP A 18 -13.97 40.64 -20.22
C ASP A 18 -15.24 40.09 -20.90
N PRO A 19 -16.02 40.93 -21.61
CA PRO A 19 -17.26 40.51 -22.24
C PRO A 19 -17.05 39.54 -23.40
N ALA A 20 -15.86 39.48 -24.02
CA ALA A 20 -15.58 38.55 -25.11
C ALA A 20 -15.36 37.13 -24.61
N LYS A 21 -14.77 36.99 -23.43
CA LYS A 21 -14.52 35.69 -22.78
C LYS A 21 -15.61 35.28 -21.79
N GLY A 22 -16.42 36.21 -21.31
CA GLY A 22 -17.43 35.97 -20.27
C GLY A 22 -16.82 35.66 -18.90
N VAL A 23 -15.61 36.16 -18.64
CA VAL A 23 -14.88 35.96 -17.38
C VAL A 23 -14.54 37.31 -16.77
N GLU A 24 -14.37 37.34 -15.45
CA GLU A 24 -13.83 38.50 -14.77
C GLU A 24 -12.35 38.31 -14.46
N ARG A 25 -11.52 39.24 -14.90
CA ARG A 25 -10.11 39.27 -14.53
C ARG A 25 -9.93 39.97 -13.19
N LEU A 26 -9.47 39.21 -12.20
CA LEU A 26 -9.07 39.70 -10.88
C LEU A 26 -7.55 39.77 -10.82
N SER A 27 -6.99 40.92 -10.43
CA SER A 27 -5.55 41.10 -10.21
C SER A 27 -5.30 41.52 -8.77
N PHE A 28 -4.32 40.92 -8.12
CA PHE A 28 -4.03 41.13 -6.71
C PHE A 28 -2.52 41.08 -6.43
N SER A 29 -2.11 41.74 -5.34
CA SER A 29 -0.76 41.61 -4.82
C SER A 29 -0.60 40.24 -4.14
N ALA A 30 0.55 39.61 -4.35
CA ALA A 30 0.90 38.30 -3.83
C ALA A 30 2.40 38.24 -3.43
N PRO A 31 2.83 39.08 -2.46
CA PRO A 31 4.24 39.20 -2.11
C PRO A 31 4.85 37.86 -1.70
N GLY A 32 5.94 37.45 -2.36
CA GLY A 32 6.61 36.17 -2.06
C GLY A 32 5.86 34.92 -2.53
N HIS A 33 4.77 35.07 -3.28
CA HIS A 33 3.95 33.95 -3.79
C HIS A 33 4.02 33.81 -5.33
N THR A 34 4.84 34.62 -6.01
CA THR A 34 5.04 34.52 -7.47
C THR A 34 6.23 33.64 -7.84
N ALA A 35 7.21 33.47 -6.95
CA ALA A 35 8.38 32.64 -7.18
C ALA A 35 7.99 31.17 -7.47
N GLY A 36 8.47 30.62 -8.59
CA GLY A 36 8.16 29.26 -9.01
C GLY A 36 6.71 29.02 -9.46
N LEU A 37 5.87 30.06 -9.54
CA LEU A 37 4.52 29.98 -10.10
C LEU A 37 4.58 30.21 -11.61
N GLY A 38 4.31 29.16 -12.40
CA GLY A 38 4.12 29.29 -13.84
C GLY A 38 2.71 29.73 -14.22
N LEU A 39 2.53 30.23 -15.44
CA LEU A 39 1.18 30.45 -16.01
C LEU A 39 0.40 29.12 -16.02
N GLY A 40 -0.88 29.20 -15.65
CA GLY A 40 -1.75 28.04 -15.43
C GLY A 40 -1.59 27.39 -14.05
N GLY A 41 -0.52 27.70 -13.31
CA GLY A 41 -0.30 27.19 -11.97
C GLY A 41 -1.33 27.73 -10.98
N SER A 42 -1.69 26.88 -10.01
CA SER A 42 -2.75 27.17 -9.05
C SER A 42 -2.24 27.91 -7.81
N ILE A 43 -3.08 28.78 -7.26
CA ILE A 43 -2.92 29.48 -5.98
C ILE A 43 -4.30 29.57 -5.33
N ALA A 44 -4.36 29.41 -4.00
CA ALA A 44 -5.60 29.62 -3.26
C ALA A 44 -5.71 31.09 -2.88
N VAL A 45 -6.86 31.71 -3.18
CA VAL A 45 -7.22 33.07 -2.80
C VAL A 45 -8.49 33.02 -1.95
N ASN A 46 -8.39 33.35 -0.67
CA ASN A 46 -9.47 33.15 0.31
C ASN A 46 -10.06 31.73 0.26
N GLY A 47 -9.19 30.72 0.06
CA GLY A 47 -9.58 29.31 -0.05
C GLY A 47 -10.14 28.89 -1.42
N VAL A 48 -10.18 29.77 -2.42
CA VAL A 48 -10.60 29.40 -3.78
C VAL A 48 -9.38 29.09 -4.63
N CYS A 49 -9.31 27.89 -5.21
CA CYS A 49 -8.29 27.51 -6.17
C CYS A 49 -8.48 28.29 -7.47
N VAL A 50 -7.51 29.12 -7.84
CA VAL A 50 -7.50 29.90 -9.08
C VAL A 50 -6.19 29.69 -9.82
N SER A 51 -6.22 29.81 -11.15
CA SER A 51 -5.04 29.64 -12.01
C SER A 51 -4.50 30.98 -12.48
N ALA A 52 -3.19 31.19 -12.33
CA ALA A 52 -2.52 32.41 -12.78
C ALA A 52 -2.53 32.52 -14.31
N VAL A 53 -3.03 33.63 -14.84
CA VAL A 53 -3.02 33.94 -16.29
C VAL A 53 -2.02 35.04 -16.66
N ALA A 54 -1.57 35.82 -15.68
CA ALA A 54 -0.46 36.75 -15.81
C ALA A 54 0.23 36.90 -14.45
N ILE A 55 1.54 37.11 -14.48
CA ILE A 55 2.39 37.28 -13.29
C ILE A 55 3.39 38.38 -13.62
N GLU A 56 3.36 39.45 -12.83
CA GLU A 56 4.25 40.62 -12.98
C GLU A 56 4.77 41.00 -11.59
N ASP A 57 6.07 40.81 -11.36
CA ASP A 57 6.72 40.98 -10.04
C ASP A 57 6.00 40.18 -8.92
N ASP A 58 5.41 40.88 -7.95
CA ASP A 58 4.60 40.34 -6.86
C ASP A 58 3.09 40.46 -7.15
N GLN A 59 2.66 40.55 -8.41
CA GLN A 59 1.26 40.62 -8.80
C GLN A 59 0.85 39.39 -9.60
N ILE A 60 -0.35 38.90 -9.32
CA ILE A 60 -0.97 37.78 -10.04
C ILE A 60 -2.31 38.25 -10.59
N SER A 61 -2.57 37.94 -11.85
CA SER A 61 -3.90 38.03 -12.44
C SER A 61 -4.49 36.64 -12.68
N VAL A 62 -5.78 36.49 -12.42
CA VAL A 62 -6.56 35.28 -12.66
C VAL A 62 -7.83 35.62 -13.44
N GLU A 63 -8.40 34.64 -14.16
CA GLU A 63 -9.69 34.76 -14.84
C GLU A 63 -10.73 33.90 -14.11
N LEU A 64 -11.81 34.52 -13.67
CA LEU A 64 -12.88 33.90 -12.89
C LEU A 64 -14.13 33.73 -13.74
N ILE A 65 -14.67 32.52 -13.78
CA ILE A 65 -15.94 32.23 -14.43
C ILE A 65 -17.12 32.65 -13.54
N GLN A 66 -18.29 32.81 -14.14
CA GLN A 66 -19.49 33.26 -13.44
C GLN A 66 -19.89 32.36 -12.25
N GLU A 67 -19.68 31.04 -12.35
CA GLU A 67 -19.96 30.11 -11.24
C GLU A 67 -19.08 30.39 -10.03
N THR A 68 -17.77 30.62 -10.24
CA THR A 68 -16.84 30.96 -9.14
C THR A 68 -17.25 32.27 -8.48
N LEU A 69 -17.64 33.28 -9.26
CA LEU A 69 -18.08 34.57 -8.75
C LEU A 69 -19.39 34.48 -7.95
N SER A 70 -20.32 33.60 -8.35
CA SER A 70 -21.63 33.45 -7.68
C SER A 70 -21.58 32.58 -6.43
N ARG A 71 -20.66 31.61 -6.38
CA ARG A 71 -20.54 30.64 -5.29
C ARG A 71 -19.57 31.03 -4.18
N THR A 72 -18.71 32.02 -4.41
CA THR A 72 -17.62 32.40 -3.50
C THR A 72 -17.66 33.89 -3.17
N THR A 73 -16.95 34.29 -2.10
CA THR A 73 -16.79 35.70 -1.74
C THR A 73 -16.00 36.50 -2.78
N LEU A 74 -15.30 35.85 -3.72
CA LEU A 74 -14.51 36.55 -4.75
C LEU A 74 -15.37 37.49 -5.61
N GLY A 75 -16.65 37.15 -5.82
CA GLY A 75 -17.58 38.01 -6.55
C GLY A 75 -17.86 39.35 -5.87
N GLN A 76 -17.67 39.42 -4.55
CA GLN A 76 -18.00 40.58 -3.72
C GLN A 76 -16.81 41.50 -3.42
N LEU A 77 -15.58 41.04 -3.71
CA LEU A 77 -14.36 41.75 -3.38
C LEU A 77 -14.22 43.11 -4.08
N GLN A 78 -13.74 44.13 -3.39
CA GLN A 78 -13.45 45.44 -3.95
C GLN A 78 -11.95 45.67 -4.04
N VAL A 79 -11.54 46.64 -4.85
CA VAL A 79 -10.14 47.08 -4.87
C VAL A 79 -9.79 47.60 -3.47
N GLY A 80 -8.70 47.08 -2.91
CA GLY A 80 -8.30 47.34 -1.52
C GLY A 80 -8.65 46.23 -0.53
N ASP A 81 -9.48 45.26 -0.91
CA ASP A 81 -9.85 44.19 0.01
C ASP A 81 -8.68 43.22 0.25
N PRO A 82 -8.44 42.82 1.50
CA PRO A 82 -7.36 41.91 1.85
C PRO A 82 -7.69 40.46 1.49
N LEU A 83 -6.65 39.67 1.20
CA LEU A 83 -6.76 38.29 0.73
C LEU A 83 -5.84 37.38 1.53
N ASN A 84 -6.34 36.19 1.90
CA ASN A 84 -5.51 35.06 2.31
C ASN A 84 -4.94 34.38 1.06
N LEU A 85 -3.63 34.15 1.05
CA LEU A 85 -2.93 33.49 -0.04
C LEU A 85 -2.23 32.22 0.44
N GLU A 86 -2.32 31.16 -0.38
CA GLU A 86 -1.59 29.92 -0.16
C GLU A 86 -1.18 29.30 -1.51
N ARG A 87 0.09 28.90 -1.63
CA ARG A 87 0.58 28.14 -2.80
C ARG A 87 0.18 26.68 -2.67
N CYS A 88 0.03 25.98 -3.79
CA CYS A 88 -0.18 24.54 -3.73
C CYS A 88 0.96 23.86 -2.97
N LEU A 89 0.59 22.90 -2.12
CA LEU A 89 1.54 22.07 -1.40
C LEU A 89 2.36 21.25 -2.42
N PRO A 90 3.70 21.34 -2.41
CA PRO A 90 4.55 20.48 -3.24
C PRO A 90 4.41 19.00 -2.85
N SER A 91 4.62 18.10 -3.81
CA SER A 91 4.67 16.66 -3.52
C SER A 91 5.78 16.37 -2.50
N GLY A 92 5.47 15.62 -1.44
CA GLY A 92 6.41 15.30 -0.36
C GLY A 92 6.63 16.41 0.69
N ALA A 93 5.94 17.55 0.58
CA ALA A 93 5.99 18.58 1.61
C ALA A 93 5.11 18.21 2.83
N ARG A 94 5.46 18.74 4.01
CA ARG A 94 4.74 18.49 5.27
C ARG A 94 3.32 19.05 5.20
N LEU A 95 2.35 18.26 5.68
CA LEU A 95 0.96 18.67 5.80
C LEU A 95 0.73 19.29 7.19
N ASP A 96 0.95 20.61 7.31
CA ASP A 96 0.84 21.31 8.60
C ASP A 96 -0.61 21.70 8.97
N GLY A 97 -1.56 21.55 8.04
CA GLY A 97 -3.00 21.78 8.25
C GLY A 97 -3.84 20.52 8.00
N HIS A 98 -4.97 20.65 7.28
CA HIS A 98 -5.73 19.51 6.78
C HIS A 98 -5.82 19.55 5.26
N VAL A 99 -6.37 18.51 4.63
CA VAL A 99 -6.49 18.48 3.17
C VAL A 99 -7.53 19.49 2.72
N VAL A 100 -7.07 20.55 2.04
CA VAL A 100 -7.91 21.59 1.41
C VAL A 100 -7.75 21.50 -0.11
N GLN A 101 -8.85 21.34 -0.82
CA GLN A 101 -8.87 21.24 -2.28
C GLN A 101 -8.83 22.63 -2.93
N GLY A 102 -9.31 23.66 -2.22
CA GLY A 102 -9.58 24.97 -2.76
C GLY A 102 -10.92 25.02 -3.51
N HIS A 103 -11.81 24.10 -3.17
CA HIS A 103 -13.15 23.96 -3.74
C HIS A 103 -14.15 24.39 -2.67
N VAL A 104 -14.48 25.68 -2.68
CA VAL A 104 -15.45 26.25 -1.74
C VAL A 104 -16.81 25.56 -1.91
N ASP A 105 -17.24 24.87 -0.86
CA ASP A 105 -18.50 24.11 -0.83
C ASP A 105 -19.70 25.04 -0.56
N GLY A 106 -19.46 26.20 0.07
CA GLY A 106 -20.45 27.27 0.18
C GLY A 106 -19.98 28.44 1.03
N LEU A 107 -20.94 29.29 1.42
CA LEU A 107 -20.69 30.47 2.25
C LEU A 107 -21.24 30.28 3.65
N ALA A 108 -20.55 30.83 4.64
CA ALA A 108 -21.05 30.98 6.00
C ALA A 108 -21.05 32.45 6.42
N GLN A 109 -21.85 32.80 7.43
CA GLN A 109 -21.91 34.16 7.96
C GLN A 109 -21.39 34.18 9.40
N LEU A 110 -20.42 35.05 9.70
CA LEU A 110 -19.95 35.26 11.07
C LEU A 110 -21.06 35.92 11.90
N ILE A 111 -21.54 35.27 12.95
CA ILE A 111 -22.62 35.78 13.81
C ILE A 111 -22.19 36.09 15.24
N LEU A 112 -21.03 35.57 15.66
CA LEU A 112 -20.42 35.85 16.96
C LEU A 112 -18.91 35.83 16.84
N ALA A 113 -18.26 36.82 17.43
CA ALA A 113 -16.81 36.87 17.63
C ALA A 113 -16.57 37.31 19.08
N ASP A 114 -16.04 36.40 19.90
CA ASP A 114 -15.75 36.63 21.31
C ASP A 114 -14.24 36.85 21.51
N PRO A 115 -13.80 38.10 21.76
CA PRO A 115 -12.39 38.41 21.92
C PRO A 115 -11.80 37.91 23.25
N GLN A 116 -12.62 37.45 24.21
CA GLN A 116 -12.10 37.00 25.51
C GLN A 116 -11.58 35.57 25.47
N ASP A 117 -12.23 34.69 24.71
CA ASP A 117 -11.86 33.28 24.58
C ASP A 117 -11.54 32.85 23.12
N GLY A 118 -11.59 33.79 22.17
CA GLY A 118 -11.27 33.55 20.76
C GLY A 118 -12.36 32.81 19.99
N ARG A 119 -13.53 32.56 20.60
CA ARG A 119 -14.63 31.81 19.97
C ARG A 119 -15.28 32.61 18.84
N HIS A 120 -15.40 31.99 17.68
CA HIS A 120 -16.13 32.54 16.54
C HIS A 120 -17.21 31.56 16.11
N ARG A 121 -18.44 32.05 15.91
CA ARG A 121 -19.59 31.25 15.47
C ARG A 121 -20.05 31.68 14.09
N PHE A 122 -20.26 30.71 13.22
CA PHE A 122 -20.69 30.90 11.86
C PHE A 122 -22.03 30.22 11.61
N LEU A 123 -22.98 30.96 11.04
CA LEU A 123 -24.23 30.42 10.50
C LEU A 123 -23.94 29.76 9.16
N ILE A 124 -24.40 28.52 8.97
CA ILE A 124 -24.15 27.70 7.77
C ILE A 124 -25.48 27.27 7.14
N SER A 125 -25.47 26.81 5.89
CA SER A 125 -26.66 26.25 5.24
C SER A 125 -26.99 24.85 5.76
N GLN A 126 -28.27 24.48 5.69
CA GLN A 126 -28.75 23.13 6.06
C GLN A 126 -28.12 22.02 5.22
N ASP A 127 -27.77 22.29 3.97
CA ASP A 127 -27.16 21.29 3.09
C ASP A 127 -25.72 20.96 3.51
N LEU A 128 -25.00 21.94 4.07
CA LEU A 128 -23.60 21.80 4.47
C LEU A 128 -23.42 21.36 5.93
N ALA A 129 -24.38 21.66 6.81
CA ALA A 129 -24.32 21.30 8.22
C ALA A 129 -23.96 19.81 8.49
N PRO A 130 -24.47 18.81 7.71
CA PRO A 130 -24.16 17.40 7.96
C PRO A 130 -22.70 17.00 7.71
N TYR A 131 -21.89 17.85 7.07
CA TYR A 131 -20.47 17.58 6.82
C TYR A 131 -19.55 18.16 7.90
N ILE A 132 -20.11 18.89 8.87
CA ILE A 132 -19.34 19.57 9.91
C ILE A 132 -19.56 18.82 11.22
N ALA A 133 -18.48 18.30 11.79
CA ALA A 133 -18.49 17.58 13.06
C ALA A 133 -17.70 18.35 14.11
N GLU A 134 -18.11 18.23 15.39
CA GLU A 134 -17.27 18.68 16.49
C GLU A 134 -15.92 17.94 16.46
N LYS A 135 -14.82 18.66 16.68
CA LYS A 135 -13.43 18.18 16.49
C LYS A 135 -13.07 17.82 15.05
N GLY A 136 -13.96 18.05 14.09
CA GLY A 136 -13.67 17.93 12.66
C GLY A 136 -12.86 19.11 12.12
N SER A 137 -12.29 18.91 10.93
CA SER A 137 -11.58 19.94 10.18
C SER A 137 -12.54 20.78 9.33
N ILE A 138 -12.24 22.07 9.21
CA ILE A 138 -12.96 23.00 8.35
C ILE A 138 -12.01 24.07 7.83
N ALA A 139 -12.16 24.52 6.58
CA ALA A 139 -11.43 25.68 6.08
C ALA A 139 -12.35 26.89 5.96
N ILE A 140 -11.95 28.03 6.53
CA ILE A 140 -12.70 29.30 6.47
C ILE A 140 -11.83 30.35 5.79
N ASN A 141 -12.26 30.87 4.63
CA ASN A 141 -11.42 31.71 3.75
C ASN A 141 -10.03 31.09 3.50
N GLY A 142 -9.98 29.76 3.38
CA GLY A 142 -8.74 29.01 3.22
C GLY A 142 -7.92 28.83 4.50
N VAL A 143 -8.40 29.25 5.67
CA VAL A 143 -7.73 29.00 6.96
C VAL A 143 -8.21 27.69 7.54
N SER A 144 -7.31 26.73 7.71
CA SER A 144 -7.56 25.43 8.33
C SER A 144 -7.79 25.57 9.83
N LEU A 145 -8.92 25.10 10.32
CA LEU A 145 -9.36 25.22 11.70
C LEU A 145 -10.00 23.93 12.21
N THR A 146 -10.05 23.79 13.53
CA THR A 146 -10.77 22.71 14.21
C THR A 146 -12.09 23.23 14.76
N VAL A 147 -13.17 22.52 14.45
CA VAL A 147 -14.52 22.87 14.93
C VAL A 147 -14.63 22.58 16.42
N SER A 148 -15.02 23.57 17.22
CA SER A 148 -15.20 23.45 18.66
C SER A 148 -16.62 23.10 19.08
N ALA A 149 -17.62 23.43 18.26
CA ALA A 149 -19.03 23.09 18.51
C ALA A 149 -19.84 23.15 17.21
N VAL A 150 -20.96 22.42 17.18
CA VAL A 150 -21.96 22.47 16.09
C VAL A 150 -23.36 22.54 16.67
N SER A 151 -24.31 23.08 15.90
CA SER A 151 -25.73 23.02 16.24
C SER A 151 -26.25 21.58 16.29
N ALA A 152 -27.31 21.34 17.06
CA ALA A 152 -27.99 20.04 17.06
C ALA A 152 -28.54 19.67 15.66
N PRO A 153 -28.55 18.37 15.30
CA PRO A 153 -29.15 17.91 14.05
C PRO A 153 -30.59 18.40 13.89
N GLY A 154 -30.94 18.87 12.69
CA GLY A 154 -32.28 19.37 12.38
C GLY A 154 -32.59 20.79 12.87
N SER A 155 -31.60 21.53 13.41
CA SER A 155 -31.75 22.96 13.71
C SER A 155 -32.23 23.75 12.49
N SER A 156 -33.17 24.69 12.69
CA SER A 156 -33.61 25.62 11.65
C SER A 156 -32.47 26.51 11.16
N ASP A 157 -31.60 26.90 12.11
CA ASP A 157 -30.47 27.80 11.92
C ASP A 157 -29.20 27.05 12.32
N PRO A 158 -28.64 26.19 11.44
CA PRO A 158 -27.46 25.43 11.78
C PRO A 158 -26.23 26.33 11.88
N PHE A 159 -25.36 26.04 12.84
CA PHE A 159 -24.14 26.79 13.08
C PHE A 159 -22.97 25.87 13.40
N PHE A 160 -21.77 26.40 13.28
CA PHE A 160 -20.55 25.81 13.84
C PHE A 160 -19.69 26.87 14.51
N GLU A 161 -18.81 26.44 15.41
CA GLU A 161 -17.87 27.29 16.12
C GLU A 161 -16.44 26.83 15.91
N VAL A 162 -15.52 27.79 15.98
CA VAL A 162 -14.07 27.58 15.97
C VAL A 162 -13.41 28.48 17.01
N GLY A 163 -12.25 28.07 17.51
CA GLY A 163 -11.38 28.92 18.31
C GLY A 163 -10.29 29.55 17.43
N LEU A 164 -10.16 30.87 17.47
CA LEU A 164 -9.09 31.59 16.77
C LEU A 164 -8.07 32.09 17.78
N ILE A 165 -6.83 31.63 17.63
CA ILE A 165 -5.71 32.11 18.45
C ILE A 165 -5.22 33.49 17.96
N PRO A 166 -4.54 34.28 18.81
CA PRO A 166 -4.05 35.61 18.43
C PRO A 166 -3.22 35.64 17.15
N THR A 167 -2.37 34.64 16.92
CA THR A 167 -1.55 34.54 15.70
C THR A 167 -2.41 34.37 14.45
N THR A 168 -3.41 33.47 14.48
CA THR A 168 -4.34 33.30 13.35
C THR A 168 -5.13 34.57 13.06
N LEU A 169 -5.52 35.31 14.09
CA LEU A 169 -6.19 36.61 13.91
C LEU A 169 -5.25 37.66 13.29
N ALA A 170 -3.98 37.70 13.70
CA ALA A 170 -3.01 38.66 13.20
C ALA A 170 -2.58 38.38 11.74
N ASP A 171 -2.40 37.10 11.40
CA ASP A 171 -1.75 36.69 10.15
C ASP A 171 -2.75 36.30 9.05
N THR A 172 -4.06 36.39 9.31
CA THR A 172 -5.10 36.06 8.33
C THR A 172 -6.19 37.14 8.28
N THR A 173 -6.98 37.15 7.20
CA THR A 173 -8.14 38.05 7.05
C THR A 173 -9.24 37.84 8.10
N LEU A 174 -9.20 36.75 8.88
CA LEU A 174 -10.18 36.48 9.91
C LEU A 174 -10.13 37.50 11.06
N GLY A 175 -8.96 38.09 11.36
CA GLY A 175 -8.85 39.12 12.40
C GLY A 175 -9.57 40.42 12.09
N SER A 176 -9.78 40.73 10.82
CA SER A 176 -10.55 41.89 10.35
C SER A 176 -11.99 41.55 9.94
N THR A 177 -12.39 40.28 10.04
CA THR A 177 -13.73 39.85 9.62
C THR A 177 -14.77 40.28 10.67
N GLY A 178 -15.66 41.20 10.27
CA GLY A 178 -16.72 41.72 11.14
C GLY A 178 -17.92 40.78 11.25
N ILE A 179 -18.69 40.91 12.34
CA ILE A 179 -19.99 40.22 12.47
C ILE A 179 -20.90 40.62 11.30
N GLY A 180 -21.54 39.64 10.69
CA GLY A 180 -22.38 39.76 9.50
C GLY A 180 -21.64 39.49 8.18
N ALA A 181 -20.31 39.44 8.18
CA ALA A 181 -19.52 39.17 6.98
C ALA A 181 -19.71 37.72 6.51
N GLN A 182 -19.68 37.54 5.18
CA GLN A 182 -19.65 36.23 4.55
C GLN A 182 -18.22 35.74 4.38
N VAL A 183 -18.03 34.44 4.56
CA VAL A 183 -16.75 33.74 4.40
C VAL A 183 -16.92 32.51 3.53
N ASN A 184 -15.89 32.17 2.77
CA ASN A 184 -15.83 30.91 2.03
C ASN A 184 -15.64 29.76 3.02
N VAL A 185 -16.39 28.67 2.83
CA VAL A 185 -16.26 27.45 3.61
C VAL A 185 -15.98 26.26 2.71
N GLU A 186 -14.98 25.49 3.07
CA GLU A 186 -14.73 24.15 2.54
C GLU A 186 -14.84 23.16 3.70
N VAL A 187 -15.68 22.13 3.52
CA VAL A 187 -15.90 21.08 4.51
C VAL A 187 -14.94 19.92 4.28
N ASP A 188 -14.74 19.09 5.31
CA ASP A 188 -13.82 17.96 5.24
C ASP A 188 -14.12 17.05 4.04
N VAL A 189 -13.10 16.81 3.22
CA VAL A 189 -13.17 15.95 2.03
C VAL A 189 -13.62 14.52 2.38
N LEU A 190 -13.23 14.00 3.55
CA LEU A 190 -13.64 12.68 4.02
C LEU A 190 -15.14 12.64 4.31
N ALA A 191 -15.70 13.71 4.89
CA ALA A 191 -17.13 13.82 5.15
C ALA A 191 -17.93 13.82 3.84
N LYS A 192 -17.41 14.45 2.77
CA LYS A 192 -18.04 14.45 1.44
C LYS A 192 -18.15 13.05 0.85
N TYR A 193 -17.05 12.27 0.87
CA TYR A 193 -17.06 10.91 0.35
C TYR A 193 -17.87 9.96 1.24
N ALA A 194 -17.77 10.07 2.56
CA ALA A 194 -18.55 9.26 3.50
C ALA A 194 -20.06 9.44 3.26
N ARG A 195 -20.55 10.69 3.16
CA ARG A 195 -21.97 10.94 2.86
C ARG A 195 -22.37 10.43 1.48
N ARG A 196 -21.49 10.56 0.47
CA ARG A 196 -21.77 10.05 -0.88
C ARG A 196 -21.92 8.53 -0.89
N MET A 197 -21.06 7.82 -0.17
CA MET A 197 -21.14 6.36 -0.03
C MET A 197 -22.43 5.94 0.68
N LEU A 198 -22.76 6.58 1.81
CA LEU A 198 -24.00 6.30 2.54
C LEU A 198 -25.26 6.52 1.70
N GLN A 199 -25.25 7.51 0.80
CA GLN A 199 -26.36 7.73 -0.14
C GLN A 199 -26.52 6.60 -1.17
N PHE A 200 -25.43 5.97 -1.61
CA PHE A 200 -25.48 4.83 -2.53
C PHE A 200 -25.99 3.58 -1.82
N ASP A 201 -25.57 3.33 -0.59
CA ASP A 201 -26.07 2.21 0.22
C ASP A 201 -27.56 2.36 0.53
N GLN A 202 -28.01 3.59 0.81
CA GLN A 202 -29.42 3.87 1.06
C GLN A 202 -30.28 3.73 -0.21
N HIS A 203 -29.74 4.06 -1.39
CA HIS A 203 -30.42 3.80 -2.67
C HIS A 203 -30.56 2.31 -3.00
N LEU A 204 -29.60 1.48 -2.58
CA LEU A 204 -29.70 0.02 -2.70
C LEU A 204 -30.77 -0.54 -1.75
N ALA A 205 -30.88 -0.01 -0.54
CA ALA A 205 -31.92 -0.39 0.42
C ALA A 205 -33.34 0.07 -0.01
N ASP A 206 -33.47 1.28 -0.56
CA ASP A 206 -34.76 1.81 -1.03
C ASP A 206 -35.23 1.14 -2.34
N ALA A 207 -34.30 0.69 -3.19
CA ALA A 207 -34.62 -0.09 -4.39
C ALA A 207 -35.27 -1.45 -4.05
N ASP A 208 -34.81 -2.10 -2.97
CA ASP A 208 -35.38 -3.35 -2.45
C ASP A 208 -36.79 -3.16 -1.87
N ALA A 209 -37.11 -1.97 -1.34
CA ALA A 209 -38.40 -1.65 -0.75
C ALA A 209 -39.54 -1.40 -1.76
N SER A 210 -39.23 -1.32 -3.06
CA SER A 210 -40.18 -0.94 -4.14
C SER A 210 -40.87 -2.13 -4.84
N VAL A 211 -40.57 -3.36 -4.45
CA VAL A 211 -41.22 -4.56 -5.01
C VAL A 211 -42.54 -4.85 -4.27
N PRO A 212 -43.70 -4.95 -4.95
CA PRO A 212 -44.98 -5.19 -4.28
C PRO A 212 -45.04 -6.58 -3.64
N ASP A 213 -45.27 -6.58 -2.34
CA ASP A 213 -45.43 -7.75 -1.47
C ASP A 213 -46.64 -8.61 -1.90
N THR A 214 -46.36 -9.82 -2.39
CA THR A 214 -47.36 -10.88 -2.60
C THR A 214 -46.95 -12.19 -1.93
N ALA A 215 -46.29 -12.11 -0.78
CA ALA A 215 -45.99 -13.28 0.02
C ALA A 215 -46.02 -12.95 1.52
N ALA A 216 -47.21 -12.57 2.00
CA ALA A 216 -47.53 -12.67 3.40
C ALA A 216 -47.35 -14.13 3.87
N GLU A 217 -46.75 -14.28 5.05
CA GLU A 217 -46.48 -15.53 5.79
C GLU A 217 -45.20 -16.29 5.43
N ARG A 218 -44.06 -15.66 5.71
CA ARG A 218 -42.92 -16.33 6.37
C ARG A 218 -42.01 -15.26 6.98
N GLN A 219 -41.94 -15.20 8.31
CA GLN A 219 -40.88 -14.46 8.99
C GLN A 219 -39.54 -15.06 8.52
N PRO A 220 -38.60 -14.29 7.94
CA PRO A 220 -37.26 -14.81 7.74
C PRO A 220 -36.64 -14.97 9.12
N GLU A 221 -36.37 -16.21 9.52
CA GLU A 221 -35.43 -16.47 10.60
C GLU A 221 -34.14 -15.72 10.28
N ALA A 222 -33.63 -14.97 11.26
CA ALA A 222 -32.37 -14.26 11.13
C ALA A 222 -31.31 -15.24 10.63
N VAL A 223 -30.80 -15.01 9.41
CA VAL A 223 -29.68 -15.77 8.90
C VAL A 223 -28.56 -15.59 9.94
N PRO A 224 -28.07 -16.67 10.58
CA PRO A 224 -26.99 -16.54 11.53
C PRO A 224 -25.83 -15.88 10.79
N ALA A 225 -25.33 -14.77 11.34
CA ALA A 225 -24.15 -14.12 10.81
C ALA A 225 -23.02 -15.14 10.84
N ILE A 226 -22.64 -15.63 9.65
CA ILE A 226 -21.41 -16.40 9.48
C ILE A 226 -20.30 -15.38 9.76
N PRO A 227 -19.48 -15.55 10.79
CA PRO A 227 -18.32 -14.68 10.99
C PRO A 227 -17.52 -14.72 9.69
N GLN A 228 -17.35 -13.57 9.04
CA GLN A 228 -16.32 -13.43 8.03
C GLN A 228 -15.01 -13.76 8.76
N PRO A 229 -14.25 -14.78 8.32
CA PRO A 229 -12.93 -14.98 8.90
C PRO A 229 -12.17 -13.67 8.78
N GLU A 230 -11.51 -13.25 9.85
CA GLU A 230 -10.63 -12.08 9.78
C GLU A 230 -9.63 -12.33 8.65
N THR A 231 -9.61 -11.44 7.65
CA THR A 231 -8.54 -11.45 6.65
C THR A 231 -7.24 -11.36 7.42
N PRO A 232 -6.36 -12.38 7.41
CA PRO A 232 -5.09 -12.28 8.12
C PRO A 232 -4.33 -11.06 7.59
N ALA A 233 -3.68 -10.34 8.51
CA ALA A 233 -2.87 -9.19 8.14
C ALA A 233 -1.84 -9.63 7.07
N PRO A 234 -1.58 -8.81 6.05
CA PRO A 234 -0.59 -9.14 5.04
C PRO A 234 0.76 -9.40 5.73
N VAL A 235 1.52 -10.39 5.24
CA VAL A 235 2.83 -10.76 5.82
C VAL A 235 3.77 -9.55 5.87
N LEU A 236 3.73 -8.71 4.85
CA LEU A 236 4.45 -7.45 4.79
C LEU A 236 3.47 -6.27 4.88
N ASP A 237 3.83 -5.29 5.69
CA ASP A 237 3.15 -4.02 5.83
C ASP A 237 3.46 -3.08 4.66
N ARG A 238 2.61 -2.07 4.45
CA ARG A 238 2.87 -1.05 3.44
C ARG A 238 4.06 -0.17 3.85
N ILE A 239 4.89 0.23 2.88
CA ILE A 239 5.98 1.19 3.10
C ILE A 239 5.49 2.46 3.79
N ASP A 240 4.32 2.99 3.41
CA ASP A 240 3.74 4.18 4.06
C ASP A 240 3.53 4.00 5.58
N VAL A 241 3.21 2.79 6.04
CA VAL A 241 3.06 2.49 7.48
C VAL A 241 4.42 2.55 8.15
N ALA A 242 5.43 1.89 7.57
CA ALA A 242 6.79 1.93 8.10
C ALA A 242 7.35 3.37 8.18
N LEU A 243 7.09 4.22 7.18
CA LEU A 243 7.51 5.62 7.21
C LEU A 243 6.84 6.42 8.34
N ASN A 244 5.56 6.18 8.60
CA ASN A 244 4.84 6.82 9.71
C ASN A 244 5.38 6.36 11.08
N GLU A 245 5.70 5.08 11.24
CA GLU A 245 6.31 4.54 12.45
C GLU A 245 7.68 5.18 12.71
N LEU A 246 8.53 5.25 11.68
CA LEU A 246 9.85 5.89 11.77
C LEU A 246 9.75 7.38 12.09
N ALA A 247 8.82 8.11 11.45
CA ALA A 247 8.58 9.53 11.75
C ALA A 247 8.13 9.75 13.21
N ALA A 248 7.49 8.76 13.82
CA ALA A 248 7.13 8.75 15.24
C ALA A 248 8.27 8.27 16.17
N GLY A 249 9.45 7.94 15.62
CA GLY A 249 10.59 7.40 16.36
C GLY A 249 10.44 5.93 16.77
N ARG A 250 9.47 5.21 16.18
CA ARG A 250 9.27 3.78 16.39
C ARG A 250 10.10 2.97 15.39
N PRO A 251 10.62 1.80 15.78
CA PRO A 251 11.39 0.96 14.87
C PRO A 251 10.47 0.25 13.87
N VAL A 252 11.09 -0.21 12.78
CA VAL A 252 10.49 -1.09 11.78
C VAL A 252 11.40 -2.28 11.58
N ILE A 253 10.86 -3.38 11.07
CA ILE A 253 11.63 -4.55 10.68
C ILE A 253 11.72 -4.54 9.16
N VAL A 254 12.92 -4.74 8.64
CA VAL A 254 13.17 -4.82 7.20
C VAL A 254 13.79 -6.16 6.90
N VAL A 255 13.21 -6.88 5.96
CA VAL A 255 13.75 -8.15 5.45
C VAL A 255 14.38 -7.93 4.07
N ASP A 256 15.54 -8.55 3.84
CA ASP A 256 16.17 -8.62 2.52
C ASP A 256 15.79 -9.88 1.73
N ASP A 257 16.35 -10.01 0.53
CA ASP A 257 16.09 -11.17 -0.33
C ASP A 257 16.65 -12.46 0.26
N ALA A 258 15.95 -13.58 0.05
CA ALA A 258 16.32 -14.85 0.68
C ALA A 258 17.61 -15.47 0.11
N ASP A 259 18.04 -15.02 -1.07
CA ASP A 259 19.30 -15.33 -1.75
C ASP A 259 20.42 -14.32 -1.42
N ARG A 260 20.13 -13.28 -0.62
CA ARG A 260 21.12 -12.36 -0.04
C ARG A 260 21.50 -12.79 1.38
N GLU A 261 20.92 -12.22 2.42
CA GLU A 261 21.17 -12.63 3.82
C GLU A 261 19.99 -13.45 4.36
N ASN A 262 18.78 -13.26 3.81
CA ASN A 262 17.51 -13.85 4.27
C ASN A 262 17.18 -13.44 5.71
N GLU A 263 17.71 -12.31 6.17
CA GLU A 263 17.68 -11.85 7.56
C GLU A 263 16.76 -10.65 7.71
N GLY A 264 16.29 -10.41 8.94
CA GLY A 264 15.50 -9.23 9.27
C GLY A 264 16.27 -8.32 10.20
N ASP A 265 16.42 -7.06 9.81
CA ASP A 265 17.00 -6.02 10.64
C ASP A 265 15.91 -5.21 11.33
N ILE A 266 16.09 -4.94 12.61
CA ILE A 266 15.36 -3.85 13.26
C ILE A 266 16.03 -2.52 12.88
N ILE A 267 15.26 -1.60 12.31
CA ILE A 267 15.73 -0.31 11.82
C ILE A 267 14.99 0.83 12.54
N PHE A 268 15.73 1.82 13.00
CA PHE A 268 15.15 3.06 13.53
C PHE A 268 16.05 4.28 13.31
N PRO A 269 15.51 5.51 13.35
CA PRO A 269 16.30 6.72 13.11
C PRO A 269 17.28 6.96 14.25
N ALA A 270 18.56 7.16 13.94
CA ALA A 270 19.59 7.33 14.96
C ALA A 270 19.39 8.61 15.80
N ALA A 271 18.77 9.65 15.22
CA ALA A 271 18.41 10.89 15.91
C ALA A 271 17.30 10.72 16.96
N MET A 272 16.57 9.61 16.93
CA MET A 272 15.48 9.30 17.85
C MET A 272 15.82 8.10 18.75
N ALA A 273 17.10 7.71 18.80
CA ALA A 273 17.55 6.60 19.62
C ALA A 273 17.37 6.92 21.11
N THR A 274 16.59 6.10 21.81
CA THR A 274 16.40 6.16 23.25
C THR A 274 17.13 4.99 23.95
N PRO A 275 17.48 5.12 25.25
CA PRO A 275 18.04 4.01 26.02
C PRO A 275 17.16 2.76 26.00
N GLU A 276 15.83 2.93 26.04
CA GLU A 276 14.86 1.83 26.06
C GLU A 276 14.81 1.10 24.72
N LEU A 277 14.75 1.85 23.62
CA LEU A 277 14.75 1.28 22.27
C LEU A 277 16.07 0.56 22.00
N MET A 278 17.19 1.19 22.37
CA MET A 278 18.51 0.59 22.24
C MET A 278 18.64 -0.70 23.07
N ALA A 279 18.10 -0.72 24.30
CA ALA A 279 18.09 -1.92 25.14
C ALA A 279 17.26 -3.06 24.54
N LEU A 280 16.11 -2.74 23.94
CA LEU A 280 15.29 -3.71 23.22
C LEU A 280 16.04 -4.27 22.02
N THR A 281 16.65 -3.41 21.21
CA THR A 281 17.49 -3.83 20.08
C THR A 281 18.58 -4.80 20.56
N ILE A 282 19.33 -4.45 21.60
CA ILE A 282 20.39 -5.31 22.17
C ILE A 282 19.83 -6.67 22.64
N ARG A 283 18.62 -6.70 23.20
CA ARG A 283 18.02 -7.93 23.75
C ARG A 283 17.68 -8.95 22.66
N TYR A 284 17.25 -8.49 21.49
CA TYR A 284 16.66 -9.35 20.46
C TYR A 284 17.50 -9.48 19.18
N THR A 285 18.67 -8.85 19.13
CA THR A 285 19.57 -8.89 17.97
C THR A 285 20.91 -9.53 18.31
N SER A 286 21.76 -9.67 17.29
CA SER A 286 23.17 -10.08 17.40
C SER A 286 23.97 -9.25 18.42
N GLY A 287 23.49 -8.04 18.75
CA GLY A 287 24.18 -7.07 19.59
C GLY A 287 25.26 -6.26 18.84
N VAL A 288 25.49 -6.55 17.57
CA VAL A 288 26.36 -5.77 16.66
C VAL A 288 25.53 -4.62 16.11
N LEU A 289 25.62 -3.47 16.76
CA LEU A 289 24.79 -2.31 16.40
C LEU A 289 25.49 -1.45 15.36
N CYS A 290 24.90 -1.44 14.18
CA CYS A 290 25.41 -0.69 13.05
C CYS A 290 24.66 0.64 12.89
N VAL A 291 25.34 1.66 12.35
CA VAL A 291 24.76 2.99 12.15
C VAL A 291 24.93 3.42 10.69
N PRO A 292 24.04 3.01 9.78
CA PRO A 292 24.09 3.43 8.39
C PRO A 292 23.96 4.94 8.22
N MET A 293 24.78 5.53 7.35
CA MET A 293 24.75 6.94 7.02
C MET A 293 25.22 7.19 5.59
N THR A 294 25.00 8.39 5.10
CA THR A 294 25.52 8.79 3.78
C THR A 294 27.05 8.94 3.79
N PRO A 295 27.71 8.80 2.62
CA PRO A 295 29.13 9.06 2.49
C PRO A 295 29.53 10.46 2.97
N GLU A 296 28.72 11.48 2.68
CA GLU A 296 28.97 12.86 3.08
C GLU A 296 28.95 13.01 4.60
N ARG A 297 28.06 12.29 5.28
CA ARG A 297 27.98 12.30 6.74
C ARG A 297 29.19 11.61 7.37
N ALA A 298 29.60 10.46 6.83
CA ALA A 298 30.80 9.76 7.29
C ALA A 298 32.07 10.60 7.09
N GLU A 299 32.21 11.28 5.94
CA GLU A 299 33.32 12.19 5.66
C GLU A 299 33.33 13.37 6.65
N HIS A 300 32.17 14.01 6.86
CA HIS A 300 32.04 15.14 7.80
C HIS A 300 32.46 14.77 9.23
N LEU A 301 32.09 13.57 9.67
CA LEU A 301 32.44 13.06 10.98
C LEU A 301 33.85 12.48 11.05
N GLY A 302 34.59 12.36 9.94
CA GLY A 302 35.92 11.75 9.90
C GLY A 302 35.89 10.26 10.20
N LEU A 303 34.98 9.52 9.59
CA LEU A 303 34.80 8.07 9.74
C LEU A 303 35.28 7.33 8.48
N PRO A 304 36.60 7.07 8.33
CA PRO A 304 37.11 6.31 7.19
C PRO A 304 36.72 4.83 7.27
N PRO A 305 36.76 4.10 6.14
CA PRO A 305 36.60 2.65 6.12
C PRO A 305 37.51 1.95 7.14
N MET A 306 37.01 0.88 7.76
CA MET A 306 37.75 0.12 8.78
C MET A 306 38.99 -0.57 8.21
N VAL A 307 38.92 -0.99 6.95
CA VAL A 307 39.96 -1.73 6.24
C VAL A 307 40.23 -1.08 4.89
N THR A 308 41.45 -1.26 4.37
CA THR A 308 41.84 -0.73 3.05
C THR A 308 41.31 -1.57 1.90
N GLU A 309 41.21 -2.89 2.08
CA GLU A 309 40.68 -3.84 1.11
C GLU A 309 39.50 -4.56 1.78
N ASN A 310 38.29 -4.38 1.24
CA ASN A 310 37.08 -5.01 1.80
C ASN A 310 36.94 -6.43 1.25
N GLU A 311 37.20 -7.43 2.09
CA GLU A 311 37.08 -8.85 1.76
C GLU A 311 35.72 -9.45 2.22
N ASP A 312 34.82 -8.64 2.76
CA ASP A 312 33.48 -9.09 3.14
C ASP A 312 32.71 -9.60 1.91
N PRO A 313 32.15 -10.83 1.94
CA PRO A 313 31.43 -11.40 0.79
C PRO A 313 30.24 -10.57 0.32
N LYS A 314 29.65 -9.75 1.21
CA LYS A 314 28.52 -8.86 0.91
C LYS A 314 28.95 -7.42 0.65
N GLY A 315 30.25 -7.14 0.74
CA GLY A 315 30.85 -5.83 0.55
C GLY A 315 30.37 -4.79 1.57
N THR A 316 30.00 -5.20 2.79
CA THR A 316 29.47 -4.32 3.82
C THR A 316 30.50 -3.25 4.20
N ALA A 317 30.13 -1.98 4.05
CA ALA A 317 31.05 -0.85 4.11
C ALA A 317 31.23 -0.32 5.54
N TYR A 318 31.85 -1.12 6.40
CA TYR A 318 32.19 -0.71 7.76
C TYR A 318 33.21 0.43 7.80
N THR A 319 32.94 1.40 8.66
CA THR A 319 33.94 2.39 9.12
C THR A 319 34.55 1.95 10.44
N ILE A 320 35.59 2.65 10.89
CA ILE A 320 36.12 2.47 12.24
C ILE A 320 35.03 2.71 13.30
N SER A 321 34.98 1.88 14.34
CA SER A 321 33.98 2.02 15.41
C SER A 321 34.19 3.29 16.23
N CYS A 322 33.12 3.79 16.85
CA CYS A 322 33.18 5.03 17.61
C CYS A 322 32.20 5.06 18.79
N ASP A 323 32.48 5.97 19.73
CA ASP A 323 31.62 6.38 20.85
C ASP A 323 31.59 7.91 20.95
N ALA A 324 30.51 8.48 21.46
CA ALA A 324 30.47 9.90 21.82
C ALA A 324 31.56 10.24 22.86
N THR A 325 32.16 11.44 22.79
CA THR A 325 33.20 11.86 23.77
C THR A 325 32.61 12.41 25.06
N SER A 326 31.33 12.80 25.06
CA SER A 326 30.66 13.43 26.21
C SER A 326 29.27 12.85 26.45
N GLY A 327 28.85 12.87 27.72
CA GLY A 327 27.55 12.33 28.13
C GLY A 327 27.48 10.80 28.11
N VAL A 328 28.61 10.11 28.04
CA VAL A 328 28.75 8.65 28.10
C VAL A 328 29.80 8.26 29.14
N SER A 329 29.82 6.99 29.53
CA SER A 329 30.78 6.42 30.47
C SER A 329 31.79 5.52 29.74
N THR A 330 31.53 4.23 29.67
CA THR A 330 32.34 3.24 28.95
C THR A 330 31.92 3.08 27.50
N GLY A 331 30.77 3.63 27.08
CA GLY A 331 30.27 3.51 25.70
C GLY A 331 29.33 2.33 25.45
N ILE A 332 29.49 1.21 26.17
CA ILE A 332 28.78 -0.04 25.88
C ILE A 332 27.31 -0.11 26.34
N SER A 333 26.91 0.73 27.30
CA SER A 333 25.54 0.68 27.86
C SER A 333 24.50 1.05 26.79
N ALA A 334 23.24 0.64 26.95
CA ALA A 334 22.18 1.04 26.02
C ALA A 334 22.02 2.56 25.96
N ALA A 335 22.15 3.25 27.10
CA ALA A 335 22.10 4.71 27.16
C ALA A 335 23.30 5.36 26.44
N ASP A 336 24.50 4.83 26.63
CA ASP A 336 25.73 5.36 26.00
C ASP A 336 25.70 5.15 24.48
N ARG A 337 25.23 3.97 24.02
CA ARG A 337 25.05 3.68 22.60
C ARG A 337 23.95 4.53 21.97
N ALA A 338 22.82 4.72 22.65
CA ALA A 338 21.79 5.66 22.20
C ALA A 338 22.33 7.08 22.08
N LYS A 339 23.11 7.56 23.05
CA LYS A 339 23.75 8.87 22.99
C LYS A 339 24.72 8.98 21.81
N THR A 340 25.50 7.94 21.54
CA THR A 340 26.41 7.90 20.38
C THR A 340 25.65 7.94 19.06
N ALA A 341 24.57 7.16 18.91
CA ALA A 341 23.72 7.21 17.72
C ALA A 341 23.14 8.62 17.47
N ASN A 342 22.68 9.28 18.53
CA ASN A 342 22.17 10.66 18.44
C ASN A 342 23.25 11.66 17.97
N VAL A 343 24.50 11.54 18.47
CA VAL A 343 25.64 12.36 18.01
C VAL A 343 25.97 12.08 16.54
N LEU A 344 25.92 10.82 16.11
CA LEU A 344 26.14 10.45 14.71
C LEU A 344 25.08 11.05 13.78
N ALA A 345 23.84 11.23 14.25
CA ALA A 345 22.75 11.82 13.46
C ALA A 345 22.67 13.35 13.52
N ASP A 346 23.18 13.98 14.57
CA ASP A 346 23.06 15.44 14.78
C ASP A 346 23.89 16.24 13.75
N PRO A 347 23.27 17.05 12.88
CA PRO A 347 23.99 17.80 11.84
C PRO A 347 25.03 18.79 12.39
N ALA A 348 24.95 19.18 13.67
CA ALA A 348 25.93 20.04 14.32
C ALA A 348 27.17 19.29 14.84
N SER A 349 27.11 17.96 14.95
CA SER A 349 28.21 17.15 15.47
C SER A 349 29.35 17.02 14.46
N THR A 350 30.57 17.02 14.99
CA THR A 350 31.83 17.00 14.26
C THR A 350 32.69 15.80 14.65
N ALA A 351 33.82 15.61 13.96
CA ALA A 351 34.77 14.55 14.28
C ALA A 351 35.29 14.57 15.74
N ALA A 352 35.32 15.75 16.39
CA ALA A 352 35.79 15.91 17.77
C ALA A 352 34.78 15.42 18.82
N ASP A 353 33.53 15.24 18.44
CA ASP A 353 32.46 14.74 19.31
C ASP A 353 32.48 13.20 19.41
N LEU A 354 33.39 12.55 18.68
CA LEU A 354 33.54 11.09 18.60
C LEU A 354 34.96 10.63 18.97
N SER A 355 35.04 9.62 19.84
CA SER A 355 36.25 8.86 20.12
C SER A 355 36.29 7.57 19.28
N ARG A 356 37.50 7.09 18.98
CA ARG A 356 37.76 5.86 18.21
C ARG A 356 38.86 5.05 18.91
N PRO A 357 38.73 3.73 19.08
CA PRO A 357 37.56 2.91 18.75
C PRO A 357 36.38 3.20 19.70
N GLY A 358 35.23 2.58 19.44
CA GLY A 358 34.07 2.56 20.34
C GLY A 358 33.15 1.37 20.07
N HIS A 359 31.88 1.48 20.45
CA HIS A 359 30.93 0.36 20.51
C HIS A 359 29.78 0.42 19.50
N LEU A 360 29.69 1.50 18.70
CA LEU A 360 28.85 1.52 17.50
C LEU A 360 29.70 1.40 16.24
N PHE A 361 29.13 0.75 15.22
CA PHE A 361 29.79 0.45 13.96
C PHE A 361 29.12 1.22 12.81
N PRO A 362 29.60 2.41 12.45
CA PRO A 362 28.99 3.16 11.36
C PRO A 362 29.21 2.47 10.01
N LEU A 363 28.18 2.46 9.18
CA LEU A 363 28.17 1.88 7.83
C LEU A 363 27.94 2.98 6.79
N ILE A 364 28.64 2.92 5.66
CA ILE A 364 28.45 3.86 4.56
C ILE A 364 27.49 3.25 3.54
N ALA A 365 26.35 3.90 3.32
CA ALA A 365 25.39 3.49 2.29
C ALA A 365 25.84 3.93 0.88
N ASP A 366 25.40 3.19 -0.13
CA ASP A 366 25.46 3.65 -1.52
C ASP A 366 24.74 5.01 -1.67
N PRO A 367 25.30 6.01 -2.38
CA PRO A 367 24.66 7.30 -2.60
C PRO A 367 23.26 7.21 -3.22
N SER A 368 23.01 6.16 -4.02
CA SER A 368 21.72 5.92 -4.67
C SER A 368 20.71 5.21 -3.76
N GLY A 369 21.12 4.82 -2.54
CA GLY A 369 20.33 4.01 -1.61
C GLY A 369 20.03 2.62 -2.19
N VAL A 370 18.82 2.10 -1.93
CA VAL A 370 18.42 0.75 -2.37
C VAL A 370 18.36 0.59 -3.88
N LEU A 371 18.37 1.69 -4.63
CA LEU A 371 18.46 1.67 -6.10
C LEU A 371 19.88 1.40 -6.60
N GLY A 372 20.91 1.63 -5.77
CA GLY A 372 22.31 1.30 -6.07
C GLY A 372 22.72 -0.04 -5.48
N ARG A 373 22.31 -0.31 -4.23
CA ARG A 373 22.58 -1.57 -3.52
C ARG A 373 21.41 -1.98 -2.63
N ASP A 374 20.90 -3.18 -2.87
CA ASP A 374 19.72 -3.77 -2.23
C ASP A 374 20.07 -4.33 -0.83
N GLY A 375 20.59 -3.50 0.08
CA GLY A 375 21.03 -3.90 1.42
C GLY A 375 20.36 -3.14 2.56
N HIS A 376 20.39 -3.72 3.78
CA HIS A 376 19.84 -3.10 4.99
C HIS A 376 20.48 -1.74 5.31
N THR A 377 21.77 -1.58 5.00
CA THR A 377 22.50 -0.31 5.10
C THR A 377 21.82 0.79 4.29
N GLU A 378 21.57 0.53 3.01
CA GLU A 378 20.91 1.47 2.11
C GLU A 378 19.44 1.70 2.50
N ALA A 379 18.74 0.64 2.88
CA ALA A 379 17.34 0.72 3.31
C ALA A 379 17.18 1.65 4.52
N ALA A 380 18.06 1.56 5.51
CA ALA A 380 18.01 2.43 6.70
C ALA A 380 18.14 3.92 6.35
N VAL A 381 19.07 4.26 5.46
CA VAL A 381 19.30 5.65 5.01
C VAL A 381 18.11 6.16 4.19
N ASP A 382 17.61 5.34 3.26
CA ASP A 382 16.44 5.70 2.45
C ASP A 382 15.17 5.87 3.27
N LEU A 383 14.93 4.98 4.24
CA LEU A 383 13.78 5.06 5.13
C LEU A 383 13.82 6.33 5.97
N CYS A 384 14.99 6.68 6.53
CA CYS A 384 15.15 7.94 7.26
C CYS A 384 14.90 9.15 6.34
N ARG A 385 15.44 9.14 5.11
CA ARG A 385 15.24 10.18 4.10
C ARG A 385 13.76 10.35 3.74
N LEU A 386 13.07 9.26 3.44
CA LEU A 386 11.65 9.25 3.07
C LEU A 386 10.74 9.67 4.22
N ALA A 387 11.14 9.38 5.47
CA ALA A 387 10.46 9.85 6.67
C ALA A 387 10.76 11.33 7.03
N GLY A 388 11.60 12.02 6.25
CA GLY A 388 11.98 13.42 6.50
C GLY A 388 12.91 13.62 7.70
N LEU A 389 13.68 12.59 8.05
CA LEU A 389 14.61 12.57 9.19
C LEU A 389 16.07 12.68 8.72
N PRO A 390 17.04 12.98 9.62
CA PRO A 390 18.45 12.89 9.28
C PRO A 390 18.78 11.52 8.70
N GLU A 391 19.56 11.48 7.62
CA GLU A 391 19.86 10.29 6.81
C GLU A 391 20.87 9.35 7.51
N VAL A 392 20.59 9.04 8.79
CA VAL A 392 21.38 8.20 9.68
C VAL A 392 20.44 7.29 10.44
N GLY A 393 20.53 5.98 10.20
CA GLY A 393 19.75 4.95 10.87
C GLY A 393 20.57 4.17 11.88
N VAL A 394 19.91 3.37 12.71
CA VAL A 394 20.50 2.27 13.48
C VAL A 394 19.89 0.98 12.97
N ILE A 395 20.74 -0.02 12.73
CA ILE A 395 20.31 -1.37 12.32
C ILE A 395 20.99 -2.44 13.18
N ALA A 396 20.31 -3.55 13.37
CA ALA A 396 20.89 -4.79 13.89
C ALA A 396 20.01 -5.99 13.53
N GLU A 397 20.65 -7.12 13.25
CA GLU A 397 20.01 -8.33 12.74
C GLU A 397 19.31 -9.10 13.88
N LEU A 398 18.03 -9.45 13.71
CA LEU A 398 17.22 -10.13 14.72
C LEU A 398 17.61 -11.60 14.89
N THR A 399 17.68 -12.05 16.14
CA THR A 399 18.14 -13.39 16.53
C THR A 399 17.18 -14.08 17.49
N HIS A 400 17.01 -15.38 17.32
CA HIS A 400 16.45 -16.25 18.33
C HIS A 400 17.37 -16.35 19.56
N ASP A 401 16.81 -16.68 20.72
CA ASP A 401 17.56 -16.90 21.97
C ASP A 401 18.57 -18.07 21.87
N ASP A 402 18.41 -18.96 20.88
CA ASP A 402 19.36 -20.05 20.59
C ASP A 402 20.53 -19.62 19.68
N GLY A 403 20.57 -18.35 19.27
CA GLY A 403 21.61 -17.74 18.46
C GLY A 403 21.42 -17.87 16.95
N ARG A 404 20.34 -18.50 16.46
CA ARG A 404 20.00 -18.50 15.03
C ARG A 404 19.35 -17.19 14.62
N MET A 405 19.56 -16.77 13.38
CA MET A 405 18.91 -15.58 12.80
C MET A 405 17.42 -15.82 12.59
N MET A 406 16.60 -14.80 12.85
CA MET A 406 15.16 -14.85 12.57
C MET A 406 14.91 -14.75 11.06
N ARG A 407 13.99 -15.58 10.56
CA ARG A 407 13.52 -15.59 9.16
C ARG A 407 12.08 -15.09 9.09
N LEU A 408 11.57 -14.84 7.88
CA LEU A 408 10.30 -14.13 7.65
C LEU A 408 9.12 -14.54 8.55
N PRO A 409 8.81 -15.83 8.79
CA PRO A 409 7.71 -16.19 9.69
C PRO A 409 7.95 -15.74 11.14
N ALA A 410 9.15 -15.96 11.67
CA ALA A 410 9.53 -15.53 13.00
C ALA A 410 9.61 -14.00 13.11
N LEU A 411 10.05 -13.33 12.03
CA LEU A 411 10.06 -11.87 11.95
C LEU A 411 8.64 -11.31 11.99
N ARG A 412 7.67 -11.96 11.34
CA ARG A 412 6.25 -11.58 11.39
C ARG A 412 5.67 -11.75 12.79
N GLU A 413 5.93 -12.91 13.43
CA GLU A 413 5.50 -13.16 14.81
C GLU A 413 6.09 -12.11 15.77
N PHE A 414 7.38 -11.79 15.64
CA PHE A 414 8.04 -10.77 16.44
C PHE A 414 7.48 -9.37 16.17
N ALA A 415 7.23 -9.03 14.89
CA ALA A 415 6.62 -7.77 14.51
C ALA A 415 5.22 -7.62 15.10
N ASP A 416 4.41 -8.67 15.11
CA ASP A 416 3.06 -8.66 15.67
C ASP A 416 3.08 -8.54 17.20
N GLU A 417 3.94 -9.30 17.87
CA GLU A 417 4.11 -9.25 19.33
C GLU A 417 4.51 -7.84 19.80
N HIS A 418 5.43 -7.20 19.08
CA HIS A 418 5.95 -5.88 19.42
C HIS A 418 5.21 -4.72 18.72
N GLN A 419 4.22 -5.03 17.88
CA GLN A 419 3.44 -4.10 17.08
C GLN A 419 4.31 -3.20 16.18
N TYR A 420 5.32 -3.76 15.54
CA TYR A 420 6.18 -3.09 14.56
C TYR A 420 5.75 -3.40 13.13
N ALA A 421 5.98 -2.46 12.23
CA ALA A 421 5.80 -2.71 10.81
C ALA A 421 6.94 -3.61 10.29
N LEU A 422 6.61 -4.61 9.47
CA LEU A 422 7.57 -5.46 8.77
C LEU A 422 7.45 -5.22 7.26
N ILE A 423 8.53 -4.78 6.62
CA ILE A 423 8.57 -4.47 5.19
C ILE A 423 9.73 -5.21 4.50
N SER A 424 9.73 -5.24 3.17
CA SER A 424 10.87 -5.76 2.40
C SER A 424 11.67 -4.66 1.70
N ILE A 425 12.97 -4.92 1.47
CA ILE A 425 13.80 -4.07 0.61
C ILE A 425 13.22 -4.01 -0.81
N ALA A 426 12.65 -5.10 -1.31
CA ALA A 426 12.01 -5.15 -2.62
C ALA A 426 10.85 -4.16 -2.73
N ASP A 427 9.95 -4.13 -1.74
CA ASP A 427 8.85 -3.16 -1.69
C ASP A 427 9.36 -1.72 -1.59
N LEU A 428 10.46 -1.50 -0.86
CA LEU A 428 11.10 -0.20 -0.77
C LEU A 428 11.70 0.25 -2.11
N ILE A 429 12.31 -0.66 -2.88
CA ILE A 429 12.80 -0.39 -4.24
C ILE A 429 11.64 0.01 -5.15
N VAL A 430 10.53 -0.73 -5.12
CA VAL A 430 9.32 -0.41 -5.90
C VAL A 430 8.75 0.95 -5.48
N TYR A 431 8.69 1.22 -4.18
CA TYR A 431 8.19 2.48 -3.64
C TYR A 431 9.04 3.68 -4.09
N ARG A 432 10.36 3.49 -4.20
CA ARG A 432 11.29 4.48 -4.76
C ARG A 432 11.26 4.58 -6.29
N GLY A 433 10.38 3.83 -6.96
CA GLY A 433 10.22 3.83 -8.42
C GLY A 433 11.24 2.98 -9.17
N GLY A 434 11.95 2.09 -8.47
CA GLY A 434 12.88 1.13 -9.04
C GLY A 434 12.22 -0.17 -9.49
N THR A 435 13.01 -1.06 -10.08
CA THR A 435 12.61 -2.43 -10.39
C THR A 435 13.47 -3.39 -9.56
N PRO A 436 12.88 -4.18 -8.65
CA PRO A 436 13.62 -5.18 -7.87
C PRO A 436 14.30 -6.20 -8.78
N ARG A 437 15.37 -6.85 -8.29
CA ARG A 437 16.04 -7.92 -9.03
C ARG A 437 15.10 -9.14 -9.17
N PRO A 438 15.16 -9.90 -10.29
CA PRO A 438 14.38 -11.13 -10.41
C PRO A 438 14.76 -12.12 -9.29
N GLY A 439 13.78 -12.66 -8.56
CA GLY A 439 14.00 -13.53 -7.39
C GLY A 439 13.71 -12.87 -6.03
N THR A 440 13.36 -11.58 -5.99
CA THR A 440 13.12 -10.86 -4.74
C THR A 440 11.94 -11.39 -3.92
N ALA A 441 12.09 -11.38 -2.59
CA ALA A 441 11.18 -11.74 -1.48
C ALA A 441 9.96 -12.66 -1.77
N MET A 442 9.07 -12.34 -2.72
CA MET A 442 7.92 -13.17 -3.07
C MET A 442 8.29 -14.46 -3.83
N ASP A 443 9.33 -14.46 -4.67
CA ASP A 443 9.75 -15.66 -5.41
C ASP A 443 10.64 -16.60 -4.56
N ALA A 444 11.34 -16.08 -3.56
CA ALA A 444 12.38 -16.81 -2.82
C ALA A 444 11.93 -17.45 -1.48
N VAL A 445 10.74 -17.10 -0.97
CA VAL A 445 10.06 -17.94 0.05
C VAL A 445 9.79 -19.34 -0.52
N ALA A 446 9.55 -19.43 -1.84
CA ALA A 446 9.36 -20.71 -2.53
C ALA A 446 10.66 -21.41 -2.94
N ALA A 447 11.77 -20.69 -3.14
CA ALA A 447 12.96 -21.23 -3.81
C ALA A 447 14.21 -21.47 -2.93
N SER A 448 14.27 -20.95 -1.70
CA SER A 448 15.47 -21.06 -0.83
C SER A 448 15.24 -21.79 0.50
N TRP A 449 14.18 -22.59 0.57
CA TRP A 449 13.74 -23.22 1.82
C TRP A 449 14.13 -24.70 1.89
N GLU A 450 15.22 -25.00 2.60
CA GLU A 450 15.33 -26.24 3.37
C GLU A 450 14.63 -26.06 4.74
N ALA A 451 13.43 -25.50 4.76
CA ALA A 451 12.65 -25.58 5.99
C ALA A 451 12.14 -27.02 6.14
N PRO A 452 12.13 -27.58 7.36
CA PRO A 452 11.49 -28.87 7.61
C PRO A 452 10.07 -28.85 7.04
N HIS A 453 9.66 -29.93 6.35
CA HIS A 453 8.35 -30.05 5.68
C HIS A 453 7.13 -29.66 6.54
N ASP A 454 7.27 -29.61 7.86
CA ASP A 454 6.25 -29.20 8.83
C ASP A 454 6.04 -27.68 8.88
N GLU A 455 6.99 -26.85 8.45
CA GLU A 455 6.83 -25.40 8.42
C GLU A 455 6.10 -24.90 7.18
N ILE A 456 6.27 -25.55 6.03
CA ILE A 456 5.55 -25.21 4.78
C ILE A 456 4.03 -25.35 4.99
N SER A 457 3.58 -26.33 5.78
CA SER A 457 2.15 -26.48 6.10
C SER A 457 1.57 -25.34 6.93
N LYS A 458 2.40 -24.52 7.59
CA LYS A 458 1.95 -23.38 8.40
C LYS A 458 1.62 -22.15 7.57
N LEU A 459 1.99 -22.12 6.28
CA LEU A 459 1.72 -20.99 5.38
C LEU A 459 0.24 -20.87 4.96
N VAL A 460 -0.59 -21.82 5.37
CA VAL A 460 -2.00 -21.89 5.03
C VAL A 460 -2.85 -22.24 6.25
N THR A 461 -4.04 -21.64 6.36
CA THR A 461 -5.02 -21.98 7.40
C THR A 461 -6.20 -22.73 6.79
N PRO A 462 -6.56 -23.92 7.30
CA PRO A 462 -7.75 -24.64 6.85
C PRO A 462 -9.03 -24.04 7.42
N GLY A 463 -10.06 -23.94 6.57
CA GLY A 463 -11.45 -23.75 6.96
C GLY A 463 -12.15 -25.07 7.28
N PRO A 464 -13.47 -25.03 7.60
CA PRO A 464 -14.25 -26.24 7.82
C PRO A 464 -14.40 -27.07 6.54
N VAL A 465 -14.48 -28.39 6.70
CA VAL A 465 -14.82 -29.31 5.60
C VAL A 465 -16.33 -29.36 5.43
N VAL A 466 -16.82 -29.20 4.21
CA VAL A 466 -18.24 -29.26 3.87
C VAL A 466 -18.51 -30.28 2.76
N THR A 467 -19.72 -30.84 2.73
CA THR A 467 -20.16 -31.69 1.62
C THR A 467 -20.68 -30.82 0.48
N LEU A 468 -20.10 -30.97 -0.71
CA LEU A 468 -20.43 -30.19 -1.90
C LEU A 468 -21.05 -31.10 -2.99
N PRO A 469 -22.39 -31.12 -3.12
CA PRO A 469 -23.05 -31.80 -4.23
C PRO A 469 -22.92 -30.97 -5.51
N THR A 470 -22.54 -31.61 -6.61
CA THR A 470 -22.36 -31.00 -7.94
C THR A 470 -22.93 -31.91 -9.02
N ASP A 471 -23.04 -31.40 -10.24
CA ASP A 471 -23.39 -32.21 -11.42
C ASP A 471 -22.36 -33.32 -11.73
N HIS A 472 -21.14 -33.20 -11.18
CA HIS A 472 -20.06 -34.17 -11.36
C HIS A 472 -19.96 -35.20 -10.21
N GLY A 473 -20.86 -35.13 -9.22
CA GLY A 473 -20.84 -35.99 -8.04
C GLY A 473 -20.81 -35.19 -6.73
N VAL A 474 -20.68 -35.92 -5.62
CA VAL A 474 -20.65 -35.35 -4.26
C VAL A 474 -19.24 -35.42 -3.71
N PHE A 475 -18.71 -34.27 -3.29
CA PHE A 475 -17.33 -34.12 -2.84
C PHE A 475 -17.27 -33.61 -1.39
N ALA A 476 -16.11 -33.78 -0.74
CA ALA A 476 -15.72 -32.98 0.41
C ALA A 476 -14.96 -31.74 -0.10
N ALA A 477 -15.39 -30.55 0.28
CA ALA A 477 -14.70 -29.31 -0.07
C ALA A 477 -14.18 -28.63 1.19
N GLN A 478 -12.99 -28.07 1.11
CA GLN A 478 -12.36 -27.30 2.18
C GLN A 478 -11.66 -26.08 1.60
N VAL A 479 -11.95 -24.91 2.16
CA VAL A 479 -11.24 -23.67 1.82
C VAL A 479 -9.96 -23.60 2.64
N TRP A 480 -8.89 -23.10 2.02
CA TRP A 480 -7.59 -22.86 2.63
C TRP A 480 -7.16 -21.44 2.33
N THR A 481 -6.82 -20.68 3.36
CA THR A 481 -6.35 -19.29 3.21
C THR A 481 -4.83 -19.28 3.19
N GLU A 482 -4.24 -18.81 2.10
CA GLU A 482 -2.79 -18.58 1.98
C GLU A 482 -2.41 -17.29 2.69
N HIS A 483 -1.45 -17.36 3.62
CA HIS A 483 -1.08 -16.21 4.45
C HIS A 483 -0.38 -15.11 3.65
N ALA A 484 0.47 -15.50 2.70
CA ALA A 484 1.25 -14.56 1.91
C ALA A 484 0.39 -13.61 1.06
N THR A 485 -0.72 -14.12 0.51
CA THR A 485 -1.55 -13.40 -0.46
C THR A 485 -2.95 -13.07 0.05
N GLY A 486 -3.40 -13.72 1.12
CA GLY A 486 -4.79 -13.72 1.55
C GLY A 486 -5.73 -14.47 0.60
N HIS A 487 -5.21 -15.11 -0.46
CA HIS A 487 -6.05 -15.85 -1.39
C HIS A 487 -6.67 -17.08 -0.71
N GLU A 488 -7.95 -17.27 -0.97
CA GLU A 488 -8.68 -18.45 -0.53
C GLU A 488 -8.65 -19.50 -1.65
N HIS A 489 -7.93 -20.58 -1.45
CA HIS A 489 -7.91 -21.73 -2.34
C HIS A 489 -8.95 -22.76 -1.89
N MET A 490 -9.39 -23.62 -2.79
CA MET A 490 -10.36 -24.66 -2.46
C MET A 490 -9.82 -26.04 -2.83
N LEU A 491 -9.73 -26.92 -1.83
CA LEU A 491 -9.43 -28.33 -2.01
C LEU A 491 -10.75 -29.11 -2.07
N ILE A 492 -11.00 -29.79 -3.18
CA ILE A 492 -12.17 -30.64 -3.41
C ILE A 492 -11.69 -32.09 -3.48
N SER A 493 -12.27 -32.96 -2.67
CA SER A 493 -11.83 -34.34 -2.49
C SER A 493 -12.99 -35.31 -2.76
N ALA A 494 -12.72 -36.41 -3.45
CA ALA A 494 -13.71 -37.48 -3.59
C ALA A 494 -14.06 -38.10 -2.22
N LEU A 495 -15.34 -38.36 -1.97
CA LEU A 495 -15.80 -38.99 -0.72
C LEU A 495 -15.54 -40.50 -0.67
N SER A 496 -15.37 -41.15 -1.82
CA SER A 496 -15.10 -42.58 -1.93
C SER A 496 -13.60 -42.84 -2.02
N GLN A 497 -13.05 -43.56 -1.04
CA GLN A 497 -11.71 -44.15 -1.12
C GLN A 497 -11.69 -45.56 -1.72
N ALA A 498 -12.79 -46.05 -2.30
CA ALA A 498 -12.77 -47.37 -2.93
C ALA A 498 -11.90 -47.29 -4.21
N PRO A 499 -10.76 -48.01 -4.28
CA PRO A 499 -10.03 -48.14 -5.53
C PRO A 499 -10.99 -48.76 -6.54
N GLY A 500 -11.14 -48.14 -7.71
CA GLY A 500 -11.76 -48.84 -8.84
C GLY A 500 -11.06 -50.19 -9.01
N GLU A 501 -11.83 -51.25 -9.23
CA GLU A 501 -11.33 -52.61 -9.42
C GLU A 501 -10.14 -52.59 -10.40
N GLY A 502 -8.92 -52.79 -9.89
CA GLY A 502 -7.70 -52.89 -10.70
C GLY A 502 -6.60 -51.83 -10.49
N ARG A 503 -6.71 -50.88 -9.55
CA ARG A 503 -5.57 -49.97 -9.21
C ARG A 503 -4.96 -50.28 -7.84
N GLU A 504 -3.80 -50.93 -7.84
CA GLU A 504 -2.84 -50.90 -6.74
C GLU A 504 -2.16 -49.52 -6.69
N SER A 505 -2.75 -48.53 -6.02
CA SER A 505 -1.97 -47.41 -5.47
C SER A 505 -2.76 -46.65 -4.42
N ALA A 506 -2.65 -47.09 -3.18
CA ALA A 506 -3.01 -46.27 -2.03
C ALA A 506 -1.92 -45.22 -1.68
N ASP A 507 -0.80 -45.17 -2.44
CA ASP A 507 0.42 -44.40 -2.10
C ASP A 507 0.58 -43.09 -2.91
N ARG A 508 -0.19 -42.88 -4.00
CA ARG A 508 -0.17 -41.63 -4.80
C ARG A 508 -1.58 -41.19 -5.22
N PRO A 509 -2.26 -40.27 -4.52
CA PRO A 509 -3.55 -39.75 -4.98
C PRO A 509 -3.41 -38.98 -6.30
N LEU A 510 -4.46 -39.04 -7.13
CA LEU A 510 -4.62 -38.20 -8.32
C LEU A 510 -4.94 -36.76 -7.88
N ILE A 511 -4.17 -35.78 -8.38
CA ILE A 511 -4.32 -34.38 -8.01
C ILE A 511 -4.44 -33.52 -9.27
N ARG A 512 -5.48 -32.68 -9.33
CA ARG A 512 -5.61 -31.62 -10.32
C ARG A 512 -5.34 -30.27 -9.68
N MET A 513 -4.24 -29.61 -10.03
CA MET A 513 -4.05 -28.19 -9.74
C MET A 513 -4.71 -27.34 -10.81
N HIS A 514 -5.90 -26.82 -10.53
CA HIS A 514 -6.66 -25.97 -11.44
C HIS A 514 -6.41 -24.49 -11.13
N SER A 515 -5.98 -23.73 -12.12
CA SER A 515 -5.79 -22.28 -11.98
C SER A 515 -7.09 -21.56 -12.33
N GLU A 516 -7.54 -20.66 -11.47
CA GLU A 516 -8.76 -19.86 -11.67
C GLU A 516 -8.82 -19.21 -13.06
N CYS A 517 -9.98 -19.34 -13.70
CA CYS A 517 -10.28 -18.70 -14.97
C CYS A 517 -11.78 -18.38 -15.05
N VAL A 518 -12.22 -17.22 -14.59
CA VAL A 518 -13.63 -16.79 -14.58
C VAL A 518 -14.26 -16.93 -15.95
N THR A 519 -13.56 -16.51 -17.01
CA THR A 519 -14.10 -16.60 -18.37
C THR A 519 -14.33 -18.05 -18.83
N GLY A 520 -13.48 -18.98 -18.43
CA GLY A 520 -13.57 -20.39 -18.85
C GLY A 520 -14.45 -21.21 -17.93
N ASP A 521 -14.20 -21.12 -16.63
CA ASP A 521 -14.78 -21.95 -15.58
C ASP A 521 -16.22 -21.52 -15.25
N VAL A 522 -16.49 -20.20 -15.21
CA VAL A 522 -17.81 -19.66 -14.84
C VAL A 522 -18.66 -19.33 -16.07
N LEU A 523 -18.07 -18.66 -17.07
CA LEU A 523 -18.82 -18.18 -18.25
C LEU A 523 -18.80 -19.14 -19.44
N GLY A 524 -18.06 -20.26 -19.36
CA GLY A 524 -18.01 -21.26 -20.43
C GLY A 524 -17.37 -20.76 -21.73
N SER A 525 -16.43 -19.80 -21.66
CA SER A 525 -15.76 -19.27 -22.84
C SER A 525 -14.97 -20.33 -23.60
N ARG A 526 -15.22 -20.42 -24.91
CA ARG A 526 -14.50 -21.29 -25.84
C ARG A 526 -13.19 -20.69 -26.39
N ARG A 527 -12.74 -19.54 -25.86
CA ARG A 527 -11.42 -18.97 -26.19
C ARG A 527 -10.27 -19.66 -25.45
N CYS A 528 -10.58 -20.32 -24.35
CA CYS A 528 -9.65 -21.18 -23.61
C CYS A 528 -10.28 -22.56 -23.39
N ASP A 529 -9.51 -23.49 -22.83
CA ASP A 529 -9.95 -24.84 -22.50
C ASP A 529 -10.09 -25.07 -20.98
N CYS A 530 -10.00 -24.04 -20.14
CA CYS A 530 -10.02 -24.18 -18.68
C CYS A 530 -11.29 -24.86 -18.17
N GLY A 531 -12.48 -24.43 -18.61
CA GLY A 531 -13.75 -25.00 -18.14
C GLY A 531 -13.92 -26.48 -18.48
N THR A 532 -13.48 -26.91 -19.68
CA THR A 532 -13.55 -28.34 -20.06
C THR A 532 -12.52 -29.18 -19.32
N GLN A 533 -11.34 -28.63 -19.03
CA GLN A 533 -10.36 -29.29 -18.16
C GLN A 533 -10.87 -29.42 -16.71
N LEU A 534 -11.56 -28.42 -16.18
CA LEU A 534 -12.16 -28.46 -14.83
C LEU A 534 -13.19 -29.59 -14.73
N ALA A 535 -14.15 -29.63 -15.65
CA ALA A 535 -15.19 -30.66 -15.70
C ALA A 535 -14.58 -32.06 -15.81
N SER A 536 -13.64 -32.27 -16.75
CA SER A 536 -13.00 -33.57 -16.95
C SER A 536 -12.19 -34.03 -15.74
N ALA A 537 -11.56 -33.10 -15.02
CA ALA A 537 -10.85 -33.41 -13.79
C ALA A 537 -11.80 -33.82 -12.65
N LEU A 538 -12.91 -33.09 -12.45
CA LEU A 538 -13.91 -33.44 -11.44
C LEU A 538 -14.51 -34.83 -11.70
N GLU A 539 -14.84 -35.15 -12.95
CA GLU A 539 -15.31 -36.48 -13.35
C GLU A 539 -14.26 -37.58 -13.07
N SER A 540 -13.00 -37.32 -13.41
CA SER A 540 -11.90 -38.27 -13.17
C SER A 540 -11.67 -38.50 -11.69
N ILE A 541 -11.71 -37.44 -10.87
CA ILE A 541 -11.55 -37.52 -9.41
C ILE A 541 -12.72 -38.25 -8.77
N GLN A 542 -13.95 -38.01 -9.23
CA GLN A 542 -15.12 -38.73 -8.74
C GLN A 542 -15.03 -40.23 -9.06
N ARG A 543 -14.53 -40.59 -10.24
CA ARG A 543 -14.41 -41.98 -10.70
C ARG A 543 -13.24 -42.72 -10.05
N ASP A 544 -12.08 -42.08 -10.01
CA ASP A 544 -10.80 -42.72 -9.68
C ASP A 544 -10.32 -42.40 -8.25
N GLY A 545 -10.99 -41.48 -7.55
CA GLY A 545 -10.53 -40.90 -6.29
C GLY A 545 -9.49 -39.79 -6.48
N GLY A 546 -9.22 -39.03 -5.42
CA GLY A 546 -8.20 -37.98 -5.40
C GLY A 546 -8.74 -36.59 -5.07
N HIS A 547 -8.02 -35.56 -5.52
CA HIS A 547 -8.23 -34.17 -5.13
C HIS A 547 -8.15 -33.19 -6.32
N LEU A 548 -9.01 -32.19 -6.33
CA LEU A 548 -8.89 -30.99 -7.15
C LEU A 548 -8.53 -29.82 -6.25
N LEU A 549 -7.44 -29.15 -6.55
CA LEU A 549 -7.04 -27.92 -5.89
C LEU A 549 -7.32 -26.75 -6.82
N TYR A 550 -8.34 -25.97 -6.51
CA TYR A 550 -8.72 -24.76 -7.23
C TYR A 550 -7.98 -23.55 -6.65
N LEU A 551 -7.00 -23.06 -7.40
CA LEU A 551 -6.09 -21.98 -7.00
C LEU A 551 -6.62 -20.64 -7.50
N ARG A 552 -7.01 -19.78 -6.55
CA ARG A 552 -7.45 -18.40 -6.76
C ARG A 552 -6.26 -17.43 -6.83
N GLY A 553 -6.48 -16.27 -7.46
CA GLY A 553 -5.40 -15.30 -7.73
C GLY A 553 -4.64 -15.56 -9.04
N HIS A 554 -4.99 -16.63 -9.76
CA HIS A 554 -4.31 -17.05 -10.99
C HIS A 554 -4.93 -16.51 -12.28
N GLU A 555 -5.97 -15.68 -12.16
CA GLU A 555 -6.68 -15.13 -13.31
C GLU A 555 -5.73 -14.39 -14.25
N GLY A 556 -5.86 -14.67 -15.56
CA GLY A 556 -5.01 -14.08 -16.59
C GLY A 556 -3.53 -14.48 -16.51
N ARG A 557 -3.17 -15.53 -15.75
CA ARG A 557 -1.78 -15.86 -15.36
C ARG A 557 -1.20 -14.92 -14.30
N GLY A 558 -2.03 -14.50 -13.35
CA GLY A 558 -1.64 -13.63 -12.24
C GLY A 558 -1.80 -12.13 -12.52
N ILE A 559 -2.09 -11.73 -13.77
CA ILE A 559 -2.30 -10.30 -14.12
C ILE A 559 -3.71 -9.79 -13.76
N GLY A 560 -4.64 -10.67 -13.38
CA GLY A 560 -6.02 -10.34 -13.03
C GLY A 560 -6.97 -10.19 -14.22
N LEU A 561 -8.27 -10.17 -13.93
CA LEU A 561 -9.35 -10.22 -14.93
C LEU A 561 -9.37 -9.00 -15.87
N ALA A 562 -9.17 -7.79 -15.34
CA ALA A 562 -9.20 -6.57 -16.13
C ALA A 562 -8.08 -6.55 -17.19
N ASN A 563 -6.86 -6.94 -16.79
CA ASN A 563 -5.72 -7.00 -17.70
C ASN A 563 -5.87 -8.15 -18.71
N LYS A 564 -6.45 -9.29 -18.31
CA LYS A 564 -6.82 -10.35 -19.25
C LYS A 564 -7.77 -9.85 -20.35
N MET A 565 -8.75 -9.00 -20.02
CA MET A 565 -9.65 -8.43 -21.03
C MET A 565 -8.92 -7.46 -21.97
N ARG A 566 -7.98 -6.67 -21.45
CA ARG A 566 -7.09 -5.82 -22.27
C ARG A 566 -6.22 -6.66 -23.20
N ALA A 567 -5.64 -7.75 -22.70
CA ALA A 567 -4.85 -8.68 -23.50
C ALA A 567 -5.70 -9.35 -24.59
N TYR A 568 -6.93 -9.76 -24.28
CA TYR A 568 -7.87 -10.25 -25.30
C TYR A 568 -8.15 -9.23 -26.41
N LYS A 569 -8.26 -7.95 -26.05
CA LYS A 569 -8.48 -6.90 -27.04
C LYS A 569 -7.31 -6.75 -28.01
N LEU A 570 -6.08 -6.89 -27.50
CA LEU A 570 -4.87 -6.89 -28.32
C LEU A 570 -4.76 -8.17 -29.17
N GLN A 571 -5.19 -9.31 -28.63
CA GLN A 571 -5.19 -10.57 -29.38
C GLN A 571 -6.16 -10.56 -30.56
N GLU A 572 -7.32 -9.91 -30.42
CA GLU A 572 -8.25 -9.63 -31.51
C GLU A 572 -7.62 -8.79 -32.63
N GLN A 573 -6.60 -8.00 -32.30
CA GLN A 573 -5.86 -7.16 -33.23
C GLN A 573 -4.63 -7.87 -33.82
N GLY A 574 -4.41 -9.14 -33.48
CA GLY A 574 -3.37 -9.99 -34.08
C GLY A 574 -2.26 -10.43 -33.13
N ALA A 575 -2.11 -9.79 -31.96
CA ALA A 575 -1.06 -10.14 -31.00
C ALA A 575 -1.27 -11.56 -30.43
N ASP A 576 -0.20 -12.31 -30.17
CA ASP A 576 -0.31 -13.54 -29.39
C ASP A 576 -0.46 -13.26 -27.88
N THR A 577 -0.57 -14.30 -27.04
CA THR A 577 -0.77 -14.11 -25.59
C THR A 577 0.44 -13.49 -24.90
N VAL A 578 1.65 -13.78 -25.36
CA VAL A 578 2.89 -13.22 -24.79
C VAL A 578 3.05 -11.78 -25.25
N GLU A 579 2.90 -11.53 -26.54
CA GLU A 579 2.99 -10.19 -27.14
C GLU A 579 1.96 -9.23 -26.53
N ALA A 580 0.72 -9.70 -26.32
CA ALA A 580 -0.32 -8.88 -25.72
C ALA A 580 0.02 -8.47 -24.27
N ASN A 581 0.74 -9.30 -23.52
CA ASN A 581 1.18 -8.95 -22.17
C ASN A 581 2.38 -8.00 -22.19
N GLU A 582 3.36 -8.24 -23.07
CA GLU A 582 4.51 -7.35 -23.28
C GLU A 582 4.07 -5.94 -23.69
N MET A 583 3.09 -5.84 -24.60
CA MET A 583 2.50 -4.56 -25.03
C MET A 583 1.80 -3.81 -23.89
N LEU A 584 1.34 -4.52 -22.86
CA LEU A 584 0.73 -3.95 -21.66
C LEU A 584 1.76 -3.65 -20.55
N GLY A 585 3.06 -3.95 -20.77
CA GLY A 585 4.10 -3.81 -19.76
C GLY A 585 4.00 -4.85 -18.64
N LEU A 586 3.37 -6.00 -18.90
CA LEU A 586 3.12 -7.04 -17.92
C LEU A 586 3.98 -8.28 -18.20
N ALA A 587 4.40 -8.98 -17.15
CA ALA A 587 5.09 -10.25 -17.30
C ALA A 587 4.18 -11.31 -17.96
N ALA A 588 4.80 -12.22 -18.71
CA ALA A 588 4.08 -13.29 -19.41
C ALA A 588 3.51 -14.37 -18.47
N GLU A 589 4.09 -14.48 -17.26
CA GLU A 589 3.73 -15.46 -16.24
C GLU A 589 4.02 -14.87 -14.85
N LEU A 590 2.99 -14.79 -13.98
CA LEU A 590 3.08 -14.29 -12.59
C LEU A 590 2.43 -15.25 -11.60
N ARG A 591 2.09 -16.48 -12.00
CA ARG A 591 1.44 -17.43 -11.10
C ARG A 591 2.45 -18.07 -10.16
N ASP A 592 2.14 -18.00 -8.88
CA ASP A 592 2.84 -18.71 -7.81
C ASP A 592 2.11 -20.02 -7.47
N PHE A 593 2.84 -21.07 -7.11
CA PHE A 593 2.26 -22.35 -6.69
C PHE A 593 2.67 -22.74 -5.25
N SER A 594 3.27 -21.82 -4.49
CA SER A 594 3.69 -22.05 -3.11
C SER A 594 2.52 -22.44 -2.19
N GLY A 595 1.40 -21.71 -2.24
CA GLY A 595 0.16 -22.05 -1.52
C GLY A 595 -0.38 -23.43 -1.88
N ALA A 596 -0.17 -23.89 -3.12
CA ALA A 596 -0.55 -25.24 -3.52
C ALA A 596 0.29 -26.31 -2.82
N ALA A 597 1.61 -26.12 -2.77
CA ALA A 597 2.51 -27.01 -2.06
C ALA A 597 2.16 -27.03 -0.55
N ALA A 598 1.92 -25.86 0.05
CA ALA A 598 1.52 -25.74 1.46
C ALA A 598 0.26 -26.53 1.80
N ILE A 599 -0.80 -26.42 0.98
CA ILE A 599 -2.05 -27.19 1.17
C ILE A 599 -1.80 -28.69 1.05
N LEU A 600 -0.98 -29.14 0.10
CA LEU A 600 -0.63 -30.56 -0.03
C LEU A 600 0.13 -31.07 1.19
N TYR A 601 1.09 -30.28 1.69
CA TYR A 601 1.83 -30.59 2.90
C TYR A 601 0.90 -30.71 4.12
N ALA A 602 0.03 -29.72 4.33
CA ALA A 602 -0.95 -29.68 5.42
C ALA A 602 -1.99 -30.81 5.32
N SER A 603 -2.31 -31.26 4.11
CA SER A 603 -3.21 -32.39 3.85
C SER A 603 -2.54 -33.76 4.00
N GLY A 604 -1.27 -33.81 4.41
CA GLY A 604 -0.51 -35.05 4.58
C GLY A 604 -0.07 -35.72 3.27
N ILE A 605 -0.17 -35.01 2.14
CA ILE A 605 0.20 -35.53 0.83
C ILE A 605 1.68 -35.21 0.58
N ARG A 606 2.45 -36.23 0.17
CA ARG A 606 3.89 -36.09 -0.14
C ARG A 606 4.25 -36.67 -1.50
N LYS A 607 3.53 -37.70 -1.94
CA LYS A 607 3.62 -38.30 -3.26
C LYS A 607 2.29 -38.13 -3.98
N LEU A 608 2.30 -37.80 -5.26
CA LEU A 608 1.07 -37.57 -6.02
C LEU A 608 1.22 -37.87 -7.51
N MET A 609 0.08 -38.13 -8.16
CA MET A 609 -0.06 -38.10 -9.61
C MET A 609 -0.70 -36.76 -10.02
N LEU A 610 0.05 -35.86 -10.65
CA LEU A 610 -0.42 -34.52 -11.02
C LEU A 610 -1.01 -34.49 -12.44
N MET A 611 -2.32 -34.22 -12.54
CA MET A 611 -3.04 -34.04 -13.80
C MET A 611 -2.79 -32.65 -14.40
N THR A 612 -1.78 -32.52 -15.26
CA THR A 612 -1.37 -31.23 -15.87
C THR A 612 -0.70 -31.42 -17.24
N ASN A 613 -0.80 -30.40 -18.09
CA ASN A 613 0.01 -30.26 -19.31
C ASN A 613 1.06 -29.14 -19.18
N ASN A 614 1.10 -28.48 -18.01
CA ASN A 614 2.02 -27.39 -17.71
C ASN A 614 3.25 -27.94 -16.96
N PRO A 615 4.45 -27.97 -17.57
CA PRO A 615 5.65 -28.48 -16.92
C PRO A 615 6.08 -27.65 -15.71
N LEU A 616 5.77 -26.34 -15.69
CA LEU A 616 6.11 -25.46 -14.57
C LEU A 616 5.47 -25.94 -13.27
N LYS A 617 4.19 -26.37 -13.31
CA LYS A 617 3.51 -26.90 -12.12
C LYS A 617 4.20 -28.15 -11.57
N VAL A 618 4.75 -28.99 -12.44
CA VAL A 618 5.47 -30.21 -12.03
C VAL A 618 6.79 -29.83 -11.38
N GLN A 619 7.53 -28.91 -12.00
CA GLN A 619 8.82 -28.47 -11.51
C GLN A 619 8.68 -27.78 -10.14
N THR A 620 7.76 -26.81 -10.01
CA THR A 620 7.55 -26.09 -8.74
C THR A 620 7.20 -27.01 -7.58
N LEU A 621 6.36 -28.03 -7.78
CA LEU A 621 6.07 -28.98 -6.70
C LEU A 621 7.26 -29.88 -6.35
N ARG A 622 8.07 -30.28 -7.34
CA ARG A 622 9.28 -31.09 -7.11
C ARG A 622 10.36 -30.29 -6.38
N ASP A 623 10.52 -29.02 -6.75
CA ASP A 623 11.43 -28.09 -6.09
C ASP A 623 10.99 -27.85 -4.64
N ALA A 624 9.67 -27.88 -4.37
CA ALA A 624 9.11 -27.88 -3.02
C ALA A 624 9.21 -29.23 -2.27
N GLY A 625 9.92 -30.22 -2.81
CA GLY A 625 10.17 -31.52 -2.16
C GLY A 625 9.10 -32.60 -2.33
N LEU A 626 8.06 -32.38 -3.16
CA LEU A 626 7.01 -33.38 -3.43
C LEU A 626 7.44 -34.38 -4.52
N ASP A 627 7.06 -35.64 -4.34
CA ASP A 627 7.28 -36.69 -5.35
C ASP A 627 6.13 -36.72 -6.35
N VAL A 628 6.36 -36.12 -7.52
CA VAL A 628 5.34 -35.87 -8.54
C VAL A 628 5.51 -36.76 -9.77
N GLU A 629 4.49 -37.57 -10.05
CA GLU A 629 4.29 -38.27 -11.32
C GLU A 629 3.32 -37.48 -12.23
N LEU A 630 3.68 -37.25 -13.49
CA LEU A 630 2.85 -36.49 -14.44
C LEU A 630 1.76 -37.39 -15.04
N VAL A 631 0.51 -36.90 -15.01
CA VAL A 631 -0.61 -37.45 -15.79
C VAL A 631 -1.11 -36.36 -16.75
N PRO A 632 -1.16 -36.60 -18.08
CA PRO A 632 -1.66 -35.59 -19.01
C PRO A 632 -3.10 -35.20 -18.74
N SER A 633 -3.40 -33.90 -18.83
CA SER A 633 -4.75 -33.37 -18.73
C SER A 633 -5.47 -33.48 -20.08
N THR A 634 -6.68 -34.01 -20.08
CA THR A 634 -7.60 -33.99 -21.22
C THR A 634 -8.15 -32.57 -21.42
N GLY A 635 -8.26 -32.13 -22.66
CA GLY A 635 -8.82 -30.83 -23.05
C GLY A 635 -9.53 -30.94 -24.40
N VAL A 636 -10.39 -29.97 -24.72
CA VAL A 636 -11.15 -29.96 -25.99
C VAL A 636 -10.63 -28.87 -26.91
N VAL A 637 -10.22 -29.27 -28.12
CA VAL A 637 -9.81 -28.35 -29.17
C VAL A 637 -11.04 -27.85 -29.92
N HIS A 638 -11.17 -26.53 -30.01
CA HIS A 638 -12.15 -25.82 -30.83
C HIS A 638 -11.40 -24.89 -31.80
N GLU A 639 -12.04 -24.49 -32.89
CA GLU A 639 -11.48 -23.50 -33.81
C GLU A 639 -11.07 -22.21 -33.08
N THR A 640 -11.89 -21.78 -32.10
CA THR A 640 -11.68 -20.54 -31.35
C THR A 640 -10.57 -20.59 -30.29
N ASN A 641 -10.07 -21.77 -29.92
CA ASN A 641 -8.97 -21.90 -28.95
C ASN A 641 -7.70 -22.55 -29.55
N ARG A 642 -7.72 -22.96 -30.82
CA ARG A 642 -6.58 -23.59 -31.50
C ARG A 642 -5.30 -22.76 -31.40
N ARG A 643 -5.36 -21.49 -31.81
CA ARG A 643 -4.21 -20.56 -31.76
C ARG A 643 -3.67 -20.40 -30.33
N TYR A 644 -4.54 -20.36 -29.34
CA TYR A 644 -4.15 -20.28 -27.93
C TYR A 644 -3.42 -21.54 -27.45
N LEU A 645 -3.88 -22.73 -27.86
CA LEU A 645 -3.24 -24.01 -27.54
C LEU A 645 -1.90 -24.18 -28.27
N GLU A 646 -1.80 -23.73 -29.52
CA GLU A 646 -0.55 -23.69 -30.28
C GLU A 646 0.48 -22.78 -29.60
N THR A 647 0.10 -21.56 -29.18
CA THR A 647 0.99 -20.67 -28.42
C THR A 647 1.48 -21.32 -27.12
N LYS A 648 0.61 -22.05 -26.40
CA LYS A 648 1.00 -22.78 -25.18
C LYS A 648 2.05 -23.86 -25.46
N ARG A 649 1.91 -24.61 -26.56
CA ARG A 649 2.88 -25.64 -26.97
C ARG A 649 4.20 -25.00 -27.40
N ASP A 650 4.12 -24.04 -28.33
CA ASP A 650 5.27 -23.55 -29.08
C ASP A 650 6.09 -22.50 -28.33
N ARG A 651 5.45 -21.67 -27.51
CA ARG A 651 6.12 -20.59 -26.76
C ARG A 651 6.23 -20.82 -25.26
N MET A 652 5.46 -21.75 -24.71
CA MET A 652 5.37 -21.96 -23.25
C MET A 652 5.66 -23.41 -22.82
N ASN A 653 6.18 -24.23 -23.75
CA ASN A 653 6.63 -25.60 -23.51
C ASN A 653 5.57 -26.55 -22.91
N HIS A 654 4.27 -26.28 -23.10
CA HIS A 654 3.23 -27.19 -22.66
C HIS A 654 3.23 -28.48 -23.49
N THR A 655 3.16 -29.64 -22.84
CA THR A 655 3.05 -30.94 -23.51
C THR A 655 1.59 -31.19 -23.91
N LEU A 656 1.28 -31.04 -25.19
CA LEU A 656 -0.08 -31.17 -25.74
C LEU A 656 -0.18 -32.25 -26.85
N ASP A 657 0.80 -33.15 -26.93
CA ASP A 657 0.97 -34.13 -28.02
C ASP A 657 -0.21 -35.11 -28.18
N HIS A 658 -0.99 -35.30 -27.12
CA HIS A 658 -2.19 -36.14 -27.09
C HIS A 658 -3.46 -35.45 -27.58
N LEU A 659 -3.47 -34.12 -27.69
CA LEU A 659 -4.52 -33.38 -28.36
C LEU A 659 -4.23 -33.46 -29.86
N GLN A 660 -5.16 -34.00 -30.67
CA GLN A 660 -5.01 -34.05 -32.13
C GLN A 660 -5.02 -32.62 -32.71
N LEU A 661 -3.90 -31.90 -32.57
CA LEU A 661 -3.63 -30.59 -33.17
C LEU A 661 -3.25 -30.77 -34.64
N HIS A 662 -3.99 -31.60 -35.38
CA HIS A 662 -3.76 -31.80 -36.81
C HIS A 662 -4.44 -30.68 -37.63
N GLU A 663 -3.73 -30.22 -38.65
CA GLU A 663 -4.22 -29.40 -39.74
C GLU A 663 -5.35 -30.13 -40.49
N GLN A 664 -6.42 -29.40 -40.79
CA GLN A 664 -7.18 -29.59 -42.03
C GLN A 664 -7.02 -28.33 -42.87
#